data_AF-A0A2N2IIW4-F1
#
_entry.id   AF-A0A2N2IIW4-F1
#
_cell.length_a   1.000
_cell.length_b   1.000
_cell.length_c   1.000
_cell.angle_alpha   90.00
_cell.angle_beta   90.00
_cell.angle_gamma   90.00
#
_symmetry.space_group_name_H-M   'P 1'
#
loop_
_entity.id
_entity.type
_entity.pdbx_description
1 polymer ?
#
loop_
_entity_poly.entity_id
_entity_poly.type
_entity_poly.pdbx_seq_one_letter_code
_entity_poly.pdbx_strand_id
1 'polypeptide(L)'
;MACACMAGALLVFPAVSHAETDEIVDDLPESRAQLAPKVLAIEVQGNKLTEKESILAVIGTKVGTHLSRMQLAQDVRSIWALKKFRSVQVESVDTEDGIKLTYVVEEKPSIRDIIVHGTKLMEMDDINKVVTLKPNAILDEPEAKENEDKIRSRYQEDGFYLVKVRLEIKYTKDKKADVHYYISEGPRVKVGGVSFSGNRHFSGKHLRGSIATSPPGILAFFSDTSGVFKESDLKTDVERISALYYDAGFIRAKVGPAEIEFSSAQNKVFVHIPIEEGPRYRISAISVAGDLLGTEKQNLKIAAGDLKAKNELNLAHRKMVKSKAGDWFNRTRMARDLQVLTTHYRDMGYAHANVLPFTQIDDEKRLIEVEFRIRPGKKVYIERIEIAGNSKTQDKVIRRELVIYEGDLYSHSKIEASRRAIFRLGFFKDVKVEPRKGTAEDASILKFTVAEGSTGTFNIGAGYSTVENLVAQLQVTQQNLFGRGQTLTLQGQLSSLRQYFSLRFVEPYFFDTKWYFSFSLYNSLYSYESFNRKTMGGSLTWGYALSPLWRVFLTYTLEDVNINTSSSGTLLGSGSRLTIPSTAYVANLFKDGITSSMRASLTYDKRDNRQFPTKGAMHSISAEFARRAGILRGVGIGAHA
;
A
#
# COMPACT_ATOMS: atom_id res chain seq x y z
N MET A 1 51.93 42.61 10.66
CA MET A 1 53.07 41.82 11.18
C MET A 1 52.90 40.39 10.68
N ALA A 2 53.95 39.72 10.20
CA ALA A 2 53.88 38.37 9.59
C ALA A 2 53.45 37.29 10.63
N CYS A 3 53.04 36.06 10.30
CA CYS A 3 52.92 35.28 9.04
C CYS A 3 51.79 34.22 9.25
N ALA A 4 51.37 33.32 8.36
CA ALA A 4 51.83 32.88 7.02
C ALA A 4 50.63 32.39 6.16
N CYS A 5 50.89 31.72 5.03
CA CYS A 5 49.90 31.06 4.17
C CYS A 5 50.08 29.53 4.13
N MET A 6 49.02 28.79 3.79
CA MET A 6 49.06 27.87 2.64
C MET A 6 47.66 27.59 2.09
N ALA A 7 47.58 27.36 0.79
CA ALA A 7 46.34 27.24 0.01
C ALA A 7 46.28 25.89 -0.73
N GLY A 8 45.08 25.49 -1.13
CA GLY A 8 44.85 24.45 -2.14
C GLY A 8 44.17 25.06 -3.37
N ALA A 9 44.44 24.53 -4.56
CA ALA A 9 43.77 24.91 -5.81
C ALA A 9 43.65 23.72 -6.77
N LEU A 10 42.58 23.70 -7.56
CA LEU A 10 42.24 22.66 -8.55
C LEU A 10 42.75 22.98 -9.97
N LEU A 11 42.74 21.94 -10.80
CA LEU A 11 43.01 21.88 -12.24
C LEU A 11 41.92 22.57 -13.11
N VAL A 12 42.31 23.12 -14.28
CA VAL A 12 41.62 22.99 -15.60
C VAL A 12 42.66 23.11 -16.76
N PHE A 13 42.42 22.43 -17.89
CA PHE A 13 43.23 22.38 -19.13
C PHE A 13 43.19 23.65 -20.03
N PRO A 14 44.06 23.76 -21.05
CA PRO A 14 43.60 23.51 -22.44
C PRO A 14 44.62 22.71 -23.31
N ALA A 15 44.44 22.67 -24.64
CA ALA A 15 44.95 21.61 -25.52
C ALA A 15 45.65 22.07 -26.83
N VAL A 16 46.52 21.18 -27.36
CA VAL A 16 47.03 21.02 -28.75
C VAL A 16 47.84 22.15 -29.44
N SER A 17 49.04 21.78 -29.93
CA SER A 17 49.54 22.17 -31.26
C SER A 17 50.17 20.95 -31.98
N HIS A 18 50.35 21.02 -33.30
CA HIS A 18 50.92 19.97 -34.17
C HIS A 18 52.18 20.45 -34.90
N ALA A 19 53.16 19.57 -35.09
CA ALA A 19 54.12 19.47 -36.20
C ALA A 19 54.87 18.12 -36.03
N GLU A 20 54.69 17.14 -36.92
CA GLU A 20 55.60 16.84 -38.06
C GLU A 20 57.04 16.53 -37.60
N THR A 21 57.37 15.27 -37.28
CA THR A 21 57.77 14.14 -38.19
C THR A 21 59.22 14.21 -38.65
N ASP A 22 60.03 13.27 -38.16
CA ASP A 22 61.14 12.65 -38.90
C ASP A 22 61.12 11.14 -38.59
N GLU A 23 61.26 10.31 -39.62
CA GLU A 23 61.30 8.85 -39.50
C GLU A 23 62.73 8.35 -39.27
N ILE A 24 62.94 7.51 -38.25
CA ILE A 24 63.97 6.45 -38.31
C ILE A 24 63.32 5.14 -37.82
N VAL A 25 63.42 4.11 -38.66
CA VAL A 25 62.79 2.79 -38.52
C VAL A 25 63.73 1.82 -37.78
N ASP A 26 63.14 0.85 -37.08
CA ASP A 26 63.72 -0.37 -36.49
C ASP A 26 65.03 -0.24 -35.68
N ASP A 27 64.94 -0.42 -34.36
CA ASP A 27 65.22 -1.75 -33.78
C ASP A 27 64.60 -1.89 -32.37
N LEU A 28 63.89 -2.98 -32.11
CA LEU A 28 63.25 -3.27 -30.82
C LEU A 28 64.09 -4.29 -30.04
N PRO A 29 64.73 -3.91 -28.92
CA PRO A 29 65.12 -4.88 -27.92
C PRO A 29 63.90 -5.26 -27.07
N GLU A 30 63.08 -6.21 -27.56
CA GLU A 30 62.16 -6.98 -26.72
C GLU A 30 62.95 -7.81 -25.68
N SER A 31 63.42 -7.18 -24.60
CA SER A 31 64.15 -7.89 -23.55
C SER A 31 64.13 -7.19 -22.20
N ARG A 32 63.02 -7.38 -21.47
CA ARG A 32 63.00 -7.77 -20.04
C ARG A 32 61.57 -7.86 -19.50
N ALA A 33 60.77 -8.73 -20.12
CA ALA A 33 59.71 -9.40 -19.37
C ALA A 33 60.39 -10.30 -18.33
N GLN A 34 60.52 -9.82 -17.09
CA GLN A 34 60.82 -10.71 -15.96
C GLN A 34 59.73 -11.78 -15.94
N LEU A 35 60.12 -13.04 -16.18
CA LEU A 35 59.23 -14.19 -16.17
C LEU A 35 58.46 -14.17 -14.84
N ALA A 36 57.16 -13.87 -14.90
CA ALA A 36 56.34 -13.77 -13.70
C ALA A 36 56.43 -15.11 -12.96
N PRO A 37 56.87 -15.13 -11.68
CA PRO A 37 57.15 -16.39 -10.97
C PRO A 37 55.92 -17.31 -10.97
N LYS A 38 56.16 -18.62 -11.06
CA LYS A 38 55.09 -19.62 -11.04
C LYS A 38 54.60 -19.85 -9.62
N VAL A 39 53.29 -19.96 -9.45
CA VAL A 39 52.64 -20.27 -8.17
C VAL A 39 52.78 -21.76 -7.89
N LEU A 40 53.57 -22.14 -6.89
CA LEU A 40 53.83 -23.54 -6.52
C LEU A 40 52.80 -24.10 -5.52
N ALA A 41 52.30 -23.25 -4.61
CA ALA A 41 51.32 -23.66 -3.61
C ALA A 41 50.42 -22.48 -3.23
N ILE A 42 49.16 -22.79 -2.92
CA ILE A 42 48.17 -21.86 -2.40
C ILE A 42 47.71 -22.38 -1.04
N GLU A 43 47.93 -21.59 0.00
CA GLU A 43 47.45 -21.84 1.35
C GLU A 43 46.48 -20.76 1.80
N VAL A 44 45.65 -21.13 2.78
CA VAL A 44 44.76 -20.22 3.50
C VAL A 44 45.06 -20.41 4.98
N GLN A 45 45.19 -19.32 5.73
CA GLN A 45 45.47 -19.33 7.15
C GLN A 45 44.54 -18.35 7.88
N GLY A 46 44.18 -18.66 9.13
CA GLY A 46 43.34 -17.81 9.98
C GLY A 46 41.84 -18.11 9.96
N ASN A 47 41.37 -18.95 9.03
CA ASN A 47 40.02 -19.51 9.05
C ASN A 47 39.84 -20.49 10.23
N LYS A 48 38.63 -20.53 10.81
CA LYS A 48 38.28 -21.40 11.96
C LYS A 48 36.87 -21.97 11.85
N LEU A 49 35.89 -21.12 11.55
CA LEU A 49 34.49 -21.50 11.35
C LEU A 49 34.17 -21.76 9.87
N THR A 50 34.96 -21.21 8.96
CA THR A 50 34.84 -21.43 7.52
C THR A 50 35.80 -22.53 7.06
N GLU A 51 35.27 -23.55 6.39
CA GLU A 51 36.07 -24.60 5.76
C GLU A 51 37.05 -24.02 4.74
N LYS A 52 38.27 -24.58 4.68
CA LYS A 52 39.36 -24.08 3.85
C LYS A 52 39.00 -24.19 2.36
N GLU A 53 38.31 -25.27 2.01
CA GLU A 53 37.84 -25.66 0.70
C GLU A 53 36.84 -24.63 0.14
N SER A 54 35.97 -24.08 0.99
CA SER A 54 35.03 -23.01 0.63
C SER A 54 35.73 -21.69 0.25
N ILE A 55 36.94 -21.45 0.78
CA ILE A 55 37.75 -20.26 0.46
C ILE A 55 38.56 -20.52 -0.81
N LEU A 56 39.15 -21.71 -0.93
CA LEU A 56 39.87 -22.14 -2.14
C LEU A 56 38.96 -22.17 -3.39
N ALA A 57 37.69 -22.52 -3.24
CA ALA A 57 36.73 -22.58 -4.35
C ALA A 57 36.43 -21.23 -5.03
N VAL A 58 36.69 -20.10 -4.38
CA VAL A 58 36.48 -18.74 -4.95
C VAL A 58 37.78 -18.07 -5.43
N ILE A 59 38.92 -18.75 -5.29
CA ILE A 59 40.23 -18.27 -5.77
C ILE A 59 40.39 -18.72 -7.23
N GLY A 60 40.63 -17.75 -8.13
CA GLY A 60 40.86 -18.01 -9.55
C GLY A 60 42.33 -18.32 -9.89
N THR A 61 43.29 -17.92 -9.05
CA THR A 61 44.69 -18.34 -9.18
C THR A 61 44.80 -19.86 -9.01
N LYS A 62 45.53 -20.52 -9.90
CA LYS A 62 45.78 -21.97 -9.86
C LYS A 62 47.25 -22.29 -9.69
N VAL A 63 47.54 -23.37 -8.97
CA VAL A 63 48.90 -23.93 -8.88
C VAL A 63 49.43 -24.24 -10.30
N GLY A 64 50.68 -23.90 -10.55
CA GLY A 64 51.35 -24.01 -11.85
C GLY A 64 51.20 -22.80 -12.78
N THR A 65 50.35 -21.81 -12.45
CA THR A 65 50.16 -20.61 -13.28
C THR A 65 51.16 -19.49 -12.94
N HIS A 66 51.40 -18.59 -13.90
CA HIS A 66 52.24 -17.41 -13.70
C HIS A 66 51.53 -16.35 -12.85
N LEU A 67 52.24 -15.75 -11.90
CA LEU A 67 51.66 -14.77 -10.97
C LEU A 67 51.14 -13.52 -11.68
N SER A 68 49.84 -13.25 -11.57
CA SER A 68 49.21 -12.02 -12.07
C SER A 68 48.68 -11.17 -10.92
N ARG A 69 49.19 -9.95 -10.76
CA ARG A 69 48.70 -8.99 -9.76
C ARG A 69 47.21 -8.67 -9.94
N MET A 70 46.72 -8.68 -11.18
CA MET A 70 45.30 -8.48 -11.49
C MET A 70 44.44 -9.64 -10.98
N GLN A 71 44.94 -10.88 -11.10
CA GLN A 71 44.24 -12.06 -10.59
C GLN A 71 44.24 -12.09 -9.06
N LEU A 72 45.37 -11.80 -8.40
CA LEU A 72 45.42 -11.68 -6.93
C LEU A 72 44.41 -10.66 -6.40
N ALA A 73 44.33 -9.49 -7.04
CA ALA A 73 43.36 -8.45 -6.68
C ALA A 73 41.91 -8.87 -6.96
N GLN A 74 41.67 -9.79 -7.89
CA GLN A 74 40.35 -10.39 -8.12
C GLN A 74 40.04 -11.46 -7.07
N ASP A 75 41.00 -12.30 -6.69
CA ASP A 75 40.82 -13.35 -5.68
C ASP A 75 40.55 -12.77 -4.30
N VAL A 76 41.29 -11.73 -3.89
CA VAL A 76 41.02 -10.98 -2.65
C VAL A 76 39.60 -10.38 -2.67
N ARG A 77 39.13 -9.84 -3.81
CA ARG A 77 37.75 -9.37 -3.97
C ARG A 77 36.72 -10.50 -3.90
N SER A 78 37.01 -11.67 -4.46
CA SER A 78 36.12 -12.84 -4.41
C SER A 78 35.99 -13.41 -3.00
N ILE A 79 37.10 -13.50 -2.25
CA ILE A 79 37.08 -13.91 -0.83
C ILE A 79 36.34 -12.85 0.00
N TRP A 80 36.55 -11.56 -0.26
CA TRP A 80 35.83 -10.47 0.42
C TRP A 80 34.32 -10.51 0.14
N ALA A 81 33.92 -10.88 -1.09
CA ALA A 81 32.52 -11.03 -1.48
C ALA A 81 31.76 -12.13 -0.72
N LEU A 82 32.47 -13.08 -0.06
CA LEU A 82 31.85 -14.04 0.86
C LEU A 82 31.30 -13.36 2.14
N LYS A 83 31.69 -12.11 2.44
CA LYS A 83 31.28 -11.31 3.62
C LYS A 83 31.62 -11.89 5.00
N LYS A 84 32.24 -13.07 5.08
CA LYS A 84 32.61 -13.77 6.33
C LYS A 84 33.88 -13.24 7.00
N PHE A 85 34.66 -12.40 6.32
CA PHE A 85 35.99 -11.96 6.78
C PHE A 85 36.03 -10.46 7.04
N ARG A 86 36.83 -10.06 8.03
CA ARG A 86 37.12 -8.69 8.46
C ARG A 86 38.39 -8.15 7.78
N SER A 87 39.36 -9.04 7.54
CA SER A 87 40.59 -8.77 6.83
C SER A 87 40.89 -9.93 5.89
N VAL A 88 41.38 -9.64 4.68
CA VAL A 88 41.87 -10.61 3.70
C VAL A 88 43.16 -10.03 3.15
N GLN A 89 44.27 -10.70 3.44
CA GLN A 89 45.60 -10.33 2.96
C GLN A 89 46.18 -11.50 2.17
N VAL A 90 47.07 -11.20 1.23
CA VAL A 90 47.83 -12.22 0.49
C VAL A 90 49.31 -11.96 0.71
N GLU A 91 49.97 -12.93 1.33
CA GLU A 91 51.41 -12.93 1.54
C GLU A 91 52.05 -13.84 0.49
N SER A 92 53.16 -13.40 -0.08
CA SER A 92 53.96 -14.17 -1.03
C SER A 92 55.32 -14.48 -0.40
N VAL A 93 55.69 -15.77 -0.35
CA VAL A 93 57.02 -16.21 0.04
C VAL A 93 57.73 -16.75 -1.19
N ASP A 94 58.86 -16.13 -1.53
CA ASP A 94 59.75 -16.61 -2.59
C ASP A 94 60.45 -17.89 -2.12
N THR A 95 60.53 -18.88 -3.01
CA THR A 95 61.22 -20.16 -2.82
C THR A 95 62.09 -20.44 -4.05
N GLU A 96 63.08 -21.32 -3.92
CA GLU A 96 64.12 -21.52 -4.96
C GLU A 96 63.54 -21.88 -6.35
N ASP A 97 62.36 -22.52 -6.40
CA ASP A 97 61.66 -22.92 -7.64
C ASP A 97 60.44 -22.06 -8.02
N GLY A 98 60.04 -21.06 -7.22
CA GLY A 98 58.82 -20.27 -7.48
C GLY A 98 58.21 -19.56 -6.25
N ILE A 99 56.93 -19.20 -6.30
CA ILE A 99 56.24 -18.49 -5.20
C ILE A 99 55.17 -19.34 -4.53
N LYS A 100 55.15 -19.30 -3.19
CA LYS A 100 54.05 -19.76 -2.35
C LYS A 100 53.14 -18.58 -1.97
N LEU A 101 51.84 -18.72 -2.19
CA LEU A 101 50.83 -17.73 -1.81
C LEU A 101 50.07 -18.18 -0.55
N THR A 102 50.04 -17.33 0.46
CA THR A 102 49.28 -17.56 1.69
C THR A 102 48.21 -16.48 1.82
N TYR A 103 46.94 -16.86 1.70
CA TYR A 103 45.80 -15.98 1.97
C TYR A 103 45.52 -15.98 3.48
N VAL A 104 45.94 -14.91 4.16
CA VAL A 104 45.71 -14.71 5.59
C VAL A 104 44.36 -14.03 5.77
N VAL A 105 43.41 -14.71 6.41
CA VAL A 105 42.04 -14.24 6.64
C VAL A 105 41.72 -14.08 8.12
N GLU A 106 41.09 -12.98 8.49
CA GLU A 106 40.51 -12.77 9.82
C GLU A 106 39.00 -12.93 9.71
N GLU A 107 38.42 -13.99 10.31
CA GLU A 107 36.95 -14.17 10.33
C GLU A 107 36.25 -13.09 11.15
N LYS A 108 35.09 -12.64 10.67
CA LYS A 108 34.18 -11.78 11.45
C LYS A 108 33.64 -12.56 12.65
N PRO A 109 33.45 -11.92 13.82
CA PRO A 109 32.92 -12.59 15.00
C PRO A 109 31.44 -12.97 14.79
N SER A 110 30.98 -14.03 15.47
CA SER A 110 29.55 -14.29 15.64
C SER A 110 28.97 -13.40 16.74
N ILE A 111 27.76 -12.89 16.54
CA ILE A 111 26.97 -12.20 17.57
C ILE A 111 26.63 -13.20 18.68
N ARG A 112 27.00 -12.88 19.93
CA ARG A 112 26.57 -13.66 21.10
C ARG A 112 25.20 -13.19 21.55
N ASP A 113 25.09 -11.92 21.92
CA ASP A 113 23.86 -11.28 22.36
C ASP A 113 23.69 -9.88 21.77
N ILE A 114 22.44 -9.41 21.76
CA ILE A 114 22.05 -8.05 21.37
C ILE A 114 21.37 -7.43 22.60
N ILE A 115 21.98 -6.39 23.16
CA ILE A 115 21.57 -5.83 24.47
C ILE A 115 21.21 -4.36 24.29
N VAL A 116 19.93 -4.03 24.46
CA VAL A 116 19.44 -2.65 24.41
C VAL A 116 19.35 -2.07 25.82
N HIS A 117 19.91 -0.88 26.01
CA HIS A 117 19.97 -0.16 27.28
C HIS A 117 19.19 1.15 27.17
N GLY A 118 18.51 1.54 28.26
CA GLY A 118 17.84 2.86 28.34
C GLY A 118 16.40 2.91 27.87
N THR A 119 15.78 1.77 27.57
CA THR A 119 14.37 1.63 27.18
C THR A 119 13.46 1.83 28.40
N LYS A 120 12.79 2.98 28.51
CA LYS A 120 11.85 3.29 29.61
C LYS A 120 10.48 3.73 29.11
N LEU A 121 10.42 4.39 27.95
CA LEU A 121 9.20 4.96 27.38
C LEU A 121 8.69 4.20 26.15
N MET A 122 9.46 3.24 25.63
CA MET A 122 9.07 2.30 24.56
C MET A 122 9.24 0.86 25.03
N GLU A 123 8.30 -0.02 24.63
CA GLU A 123 8.38 -1.45 24.92
C GLU A 123 9.48 -2.15 24.10
N MET A 124 10.18 -3.10 24.72
CA MET A 124 11.27 -3.83 24.07
C MET A 124 10.81 -4.62 22.83
N ASP A 125 9.56 -5.10 22.81
CA ASP A 125 8.98 -5.82 21.66
C ASP A 125 8.91 -4.94 20.40
N ASP A 126 8.64 -3.64 20.55
CA ASP A 126 8.61 -2.68 19.44
C ASP A 126 10.01 -2.39 18.87
N ILE A 127 11.04 -2.47 19.71
CA ILE A 127 12.44 -2.32 19.29
C ILE A 127 12.91 -3.61 18.61
N ASN A 128 12.56 -4.77 19.16
CA ASN A 128 12.89 -6.08 18.58
C ASN A 128 12.28 -6.27 17.18
N LYS A 129 11.14 -5.63 16.86
CA LYS A 129 10.54 -5.65 15.52
C LYS A 129 11.38 -4.94 14.45
N VAL A 130 12.23 -3.98 14.82
CA VAL A 130 13.07 -3.21 13.87
C VAL A 130 14.52 -3.68 13.80
N VAL A 131 15.00 -4.42 14.80
CA VAL A 131 16.34 -5.02 14.84
C VAL A 131 16.41 -6.22 13.88
N THR A 132 17.21 -6.13 12.81
CA THR A 132 17.35 -7.21 11.82
C THR A 132 18.38 -8.28 12.21
N LEU A 133 19.49 -7.87 12.84
CA LEU A 133 20.49 -8.75 13.45
C LEU A 133 19.87 -9.81 14.38
N LYS A 134 20.49 -10.99 14.41
CA LYS A 134 20.08 -12.12 15.26
C LYS A 134 21.25 -12.67 16.07
N PRO A 135 21.01 -13.17 17.30
CA PRO A 135 22.00 -13.96 18.03
C PRO A 135 22.50 -15.15 17.20
N ASN A 136 23.78 -15.49 17.36
CA ASN A 136 24.53 -16.50 16.61
C ASN A 136 24.73 -16.26 15.10
N ALA A 137 24.25 -15.14 14.54
CA ALA A 137 24.62 -14.73 13.18
C ALA A 137 26.06 -14.19 13.12
N ILE A 138 26.66 -14.14 11.92
CA ILE A 138 27.91 -13.40 11.69
C ILE A 138 27.61 -11.90 11.85
N LEU A 139 28.42 -11.18 12.62
CA LEU A 139 28.28 -9.74 12.77
C LEU A 139 28.57 -9.03 11.44
N ASP A 140 27.61 -8.26 10.92
CA ASP A 140 27.88 -7.28 9.87
C ASP A 140 27.79 -5.86 10.44
N GLU A 141 28.92 -5.18 10.58
CA GLU A 141 29.00 -3.82 11.16
C GLU A 141 28.12 -2.79 10.43
N PRO A 142 27.98 -2.81 9.08
CA PRO A 142 27.03 -1.96 8.36
C PRO A 142 25.58 -2.21 8.77
N GLU A 143 25.18 -3.47 8.96
CA GLU A 143 23.81 -3.84 9.40
C GLU A 143 23.59 -3.44 10.86
N ALA A 144 24.61 -3.58 11.72
CA ALA A 144 24.56 -3.10 13.10
C ALA A 144 24.33 -1.58 13.19
N LYS A 145 24.92 -0.81 12.27
CA LYS A 145 24.71 0.63 12.15
C LYS A 145 23.36 0.98 11.51
N GLU A 146 22.92 0.23 10.50
CA GLU A 146 21.57 0.39 9.92
C GLU A 146 20.48 0.15 10.98
N ASN A 147 20.69 -0.82 11.88
CA ASN A 147 19.85 -1.02 13.06
C ASN A 147 19.86 0.17 14.03
N GLU A 148 21.01 0.82 14.25
CA GLU A 148 21.08 2.05 15.06
C GLU A 148 20.16 3.13 14.50
N ASP A 149 20.21 3.33 13.18
CA ASP A 149 19.37 4.29 12.45
C ASP A 149 17.88 3.87 12.48
N LYS A 150 17.55 2.58 12.29
CA LYS A 150 16.17 2.06 12.39
C LYS A 150 15.56 2.27 13.78
N ILE A 151 16.31 1.97 14.83
CA ILE A 151 15.88 2.21 16.23
C ILE A 151 15.64 3.72 16.42
N ARG A 152 16.56 4.58 15.94
CA ARG A 152 16.40 6.03 16.01
C ARG A 152 15.11 6.48 15.31
N SER A 153 14.86 6.03 14.09
CA SER A 153 13.64 6.37 13.33
C SER A 153 12.36 5.87 14.01
N ARG A 154 12.33 4.65 14.56
CA ARG A 154 11.16 4.13 15.30
C ARG A 154 10.81 5.02 16.51
N TYR A 155 11.82 5.48 17.25
CA TYR A 155 11.63 6.44 18.35
C TYR A 155 11.15 7.82 17.85
N GLN A 156 11.72 8.33 16.75
CA GLN A 156 11.29 9.59 16.13
C GLN A 156 9.83 9.53 15.63
N GLU A 157 9.38 8.39 15.08
CA GLU A 157 7.99 8.17 14.66
C GLU A 157 6.99 8.25 15.82
N ASP A 158 7.39 7.91 17.03
CA ASP A 158 6.56 8.03 18.24
C ASP A 158 6.67 9.40 18.91
N GLY A 159 7.53 10.30 18.41
CA GLY A 159 7.68 11.68 18.88
C GLY A 159 8.95 11.98 19.67
N PHE A 160 9.87 11.01 19.80
CA PHE A 160 11.15 11.19 20.49
C PHE A 160 12.20 11.75 19.52
N TYR A 161 11.97 12.96 19.00
CA TYR A 161 12.83 13.57 17.98
C TYR A 161 14.29 13.71 18.43
N LEU A 162 14.51 14.01 19.71
CA LEU A 162 15.82 14.25 20.32
C LEU A 162 16.50 12.98 20.84
N VAL A 163 15.99 11.79 20.46
CA VAL A 163 16.57 10.49 20.85
C VAL A 163 18.03 10.38 20.38
N LYS A 164 18.89 9.88 21.25
CA LYS A 164 20.27 9.53 20.93
C LYS A 164 20.45 8.03 21.12
N VAL A 165 20.65 7.31 20.02
CA VAL A 165 21.08 5.91 20.01
C VAL A 165 22.61 5.90 19.81
N ARG A 166 23.31 5.00 20.47
CA ARG A 166 24.75 4.76 20.30
C ARG A 166 25.02 3.27 20.23
N LEU A 167 25.62 2.82 19.14
CA LEU A 167 26.16 1.47 18.99
C LEU A 167 27.52 1.35 19.72
N GLU A 168 27.69 0.29 20.51
CA GLU A 168 28.98 -0.14 21.05
C GLU A 168 29.13 -1.67 20.85
N ILE A 169 30.21 -2.12 20.21
CA ILE A 169 30.46 -3.54 19.93
C ILE A 169 31.54 -4.04 20.88
N LYS A 170 31.21 -5.00 21.75
CA LYS A 170 32.12 -5.55 22.77
C LYS A 170 32.58 -6.94 22.37
N TYR A 171 33.87 -7.08 22.12
CA TYR A 171 34.48 -8.35 21.74
C TYR A 171 34.78 -9.19 22.99
N THR A 172 34.18 -10.38 23.08
CA THR A 172 34.41 -11.37 24.13
C THR A 172 35.69 -12.17 23.82
N LYS A 173 36.33 -12.71 24.87
CA LYS A 173 37.56 -13.54 24.76
C LYS A 173 37.45 -14.68 23.75
N ASP A 174 36.26 -15.23 23.56
CA ASP A 174 35.96 -16.35 22.63
C ASP A 174 35.81 -15.93 21.16
N LYS A 175 36.29 -14.74 20.77
CA LYS A 175 36.08 -14.12 19.43
C LYS A 175 34.60 -13.97 19.02
N LYS A 176 33.70 -13.86 19.99
CA LYS A 176 32.29 -13.45 19.79
C LYS A 176 32.12 -11.97 20.08
N ALA A 177 31.06 -11.36 19.54
CA ALA A 177 30.73 -9.95 19.78
C ALA A 177 29.37 -9.80 20.47
N ASP A 178 29.29 -8.94 21.48
CA ASP A 178 28.04 -8.42 22.02
C ASP A 178 27.73 -7.07 21.37
N VAL A 179 26.50 -6.91 20.89
CA VAL A 179 26.04 -5.67 20.25
C VAL A 179 25.22 -4.88 21.28
N HIS A 180 25.80 -3.80 21.80
CA HIS A 180 25.13 -2.92 22.75
C HIS A 180 24.54 -1.70 22.05
N TYR A 181 23.24 -1.47 22.24
CA TYR A 181 22.57 -0.24 21.84
C TYR A 181 22.24 0.58 23.09
N TYR A 182 22.91 1.72 23.27
CA TYR A 182 22.63 2.65 24.37
C TYR A 182 21.69 3.74 23.88
N ILE A 183 20.46 3.76 24.41
CA ILE A 183 19.40 4.69 24.04
C ILE A 183 19.24 5.75 25.14
N SER A 184 19.23 7.01 24.73
CA SER A 184 18.78 8.15 25.54
C SER A 184 17.56 8.74 24.85
N GLU A 185 16.37 8.36 25.35
CA GLU A 185 15.07 8.59 24.70
C GLU A 185 14.73 10.08 24.55
N GLY A 186 15.11 10.90 25.54
CA GLY A 186 14.77 12.33 25.59
C GLY A 186 13.27 12.61 25.86
N PRO A 187 12.85 13.88 25.90
CA PRO A 187 11.45 14.24 26.04
C PRO A 187 10.68 13.97 24.74
N ARG A 188 9.42 13.55 24.86
CA ARG A 188 8.49 13.46 23.73
C ARG A 188 8.11 14.87 23.25
N VAL A 189 8.38 15.17 21.98
CA VAL A 189 8.22 16.52 21.40
C VAL A 189 6.82 16.67 20.79
N LYS A 190 6.12 17.74 21.17
CA LYS A 190 4.83 18.14 20.57
C LYS A 190 4.96 19.42 19.74
N VAL A 191 4.16 19.56 18.69
CA VAL A 191 4.08 20.77 17.88
C VAL A 191 3.46 21.89 18.72
N GLY A 192 4.25 22.92 19.02
CA GLY A 192 3.81 24.14 19.71
C GLY A 192 3.15 25.15 18.77
N GLY A 193 3.63 25.24 17.53
CA GLY A 193 3.09 26.13 16.50
C GLY A 193 3.72 25.88 15.13
N VAL A 194 2.97 26.22 14.08
CA VAL A 194 3.49 26.27 12.71
C VAL A 194 3.19 27.65 12.14
N SER A 195 4.21 28.29 11.58
CA SER A 195 4.19 29.64 11.02
C SER A 195 4.73 29.65 9.60
N PHE A 196 4.32 30.65 8.82
CA PHE A 196 4.70 30.82 7.42
C PHE A 196 5.16 32.27 7.21
N SER A 197 6.13 32.47 6.32
CA SER A 197 6.50 33.79 5.80
C SER A 197 6.40 33.82 4.28
N GLY A 198 6.22 35.01 3.72
CA GLY A 198 6.14 35.24 2.27
C GLY A 198 4.82 34.84 1.59
N ASN A 199 3.94 34.09 2.26
CA ASN A 199 2.60 33.77 1.75
C ASN A 199 1.70 35.03 1.69
N ARG A 200 1.19 35.34 0.49
CA ARG A 200 0.28 36.47 0.20
C ARG A 200 -1.03 36.00 -0.41
N HIS A 201 -1.00 34.96 -1.24
CA HIS A 201 -2.20 34.40 -1.87
C HIS A 201 -3.01 33.50 -0.93
N PHE A 202 -2.33 32.62 -0.21
CA PHE A 202 -2.95 31.75 0.78
C PHE A 202 -2.76 32.30 2.20
N SER A 203 -3.81 32.23 3.02
CA SER A 203 -3.70 32.58 4.43
C SER A 203 -2.96 31.49 5.20
N GLY A 204 -2.21 31.85 6.25
CA GLY A 204 -1.55 30.88 7.13
C GLY A 204 -2.50 29.94 7.88
N LYS A 205 -3.82 30.21 7.86
CA LYS A 205 -4.86 29.26 8.31
C LYS A 205 -5.17 28.22 7.23
N HIS A 206 -5.23 28.61 5.96
CA HIS A 206 -5.42 27.68 4.85
C HIS A 206 -4.23 26.72 4.70
N LEU A 207 -3.00 27.26 4.77
CA LEU A 207 -1.77 26.45 4.73
C LEU A 207 -1.70 25.46 5.90
N ARG A 208 -1.97 25.90 7.14
CA ARG A 208 -2.10 25.00 8.31
C ARG A 208 -3.17 23.92 8.14
N GLY A 209 -4.25 24.20 7.42
CA GLY A 209 -5.31 23.23 7.14
C GLY A 209 -4.98 22.19 6.07
N SER A 210 -3.88 22.37 5.32
CA SER A 210 -3.40 21.41 4.31
C SER A 210 -2.31 20.46 4.82
N ILE A 211 -1.64 20.80 5.92
CA ILE A 211 -0.52 20.03 6.49
C ILE A 211 -0.97 19.08 7.60
N ALA A 212 -0.18 18.02 7.86
CA ALA A 212 -0.41 17.08 8.95
C ALA A 212 0.19 17.61 10.26
N THR A 213 1.40 18.18 10.17
CA THR A 213 2.13 18.81 11.28
C THR A 213 1.32 19.96 11.85
N SER A 214 0.68 19.74 12.99
CA SER A 214 -0.23 20.70 13.59
C SER A 214 -0.21 20.61 15.13
N PRO A 215 -0.43 21.73 15.84
CA PRO A 215 -0.59 21.71 17.30
C PRO A 215 -1.77 20.84 17.73
N PRO A 216 -1.74 20.26 18.95
CA PRO A 216 -2.84 19.43 19.45
C PRO A 216 -4.16 20.22 19.48
N GLY A 217 -5.19 19.67 18.85
CA GLY A 217 -6.52 20.29 18.76
C GLY A 217 -7.31 20.24 20.08
N ILE A 218 -8.47 20.90 20.11
CA ILE A 218 -9.34 20.97 21.31
C ILE A 218 -9.82 19.61 21.84
N LEU A 219 -9.82 18.57 21.01
CA LEU A 219 -10.18 17.19 21.37
C LEU A 219 -8.96 16.28 21.63
N ALA A 220 -7.76 16.85 21.80
CA ALA A 220 -6.53 16.09 22.01
C ALA A 220 -6.53 15.17 23.25
N PHE A 221 -7.42 15.42 24.22
CA PHE A 221 -7.59 14.56 25.39
C PHE A 221 -8.17 13.16 25.08
N PHE A 222 -8.68 12.93 23.86
CA PHE A 222 -9.08 11.60 23.39
C PHE A 222 -7.95 10.85 22.64
N SER A 223 -6.76 11.44 22.45
CA SER A 223 -5.69 10.82 21.67
C SER A 223 -4.29 11.29 22.05
N ASP A 224 -3.49 10.38 22.63
CA ASP A 224 -2.10 10.63 23.02
C ASP A 224 -1.12 10.82 21.84
N THR A 225 -1.57 10.60 20.60
CA THR A 225 -0.80 10.89 19.38
C THR A 225 -1.09 12.29 18.82
N SER A 226 -2.07 13.02 19.38
CA SER A 226 -2.44 14.36 18.93
C SER A 226 -1.31 15.37 19.14
N GLY A 227 -0.91 16.03 18.05
CA GLY A 227 0.11 17.06 18.04
C GLY A 227 1.54 16.57 18.32
N VAL A 228 1.81 15.27 18.17
CA VAL A 228 3.19 14.73 18.22
C VAL A 228 3.97 15.18 16.98
N PHE A 229 5.22 15.59 17.15
CA PHE A 229 6.07 16.00 16.03
C PHE A 229 6.72 14.80 15.33
N LYS A 230 6.69 14.77 14.00
CA LYS A 230 7.41 13.82 13.15
C LYS A 230 8.07 14.55 11.98
N GLU A 231 9.35 14.28 11.74
CA GLU A 231 10.11 14.92 10.66
C GLU A 231 9.65 14.45 9.27
N SER A 232 9.24 13.18 9.15
CA SER A 232 8.69 12.61 7.93
C SER A 232 7.39 13.30 7.49
N ASP A 233 6.50 13.62 8.45
CA ASP A 233 5.28 14.39 8.18
C ASP A 233 5.63 15.81 7.73
N LEU A 234 6.55 16.49 8.42
CA LEU A 234 7.00 17.84 8.07
C LEU A 234 7.61 17.92 6.66
N LYS A 235 8.47 16.97 6.29
CA LYS A 235 9.03 16.88 4.92
C LYS A 235 7.92 16.72 3.88
N THR A 236 6.96 15.82 4.14
CA THR A 236 5.80 15.59 3.27
C THR A 236 4.91 16.83 3.18
N ASP A 237 4.80 17.60 4.26
CA ASP A 237 4.01 18.83 4.34
C ASP A 237 4.62 19.97 3.50
N VAL A 238 5.95 20.12 3.47
CA VAL A 238 6.66 21.07 2.59
C VAL A 238 6.40 20.74 1.11
N GLU A 239 6.45 19.47 0.73
CA GLU A 239 6.12 19.01 -0.63
C GLU A 239 4.64 19.26 -0.96
N ARG A 240 3.74 19.11 0.02
CA ARG A 240 2.29 19.34 -0.16
C ARG A 240 1.94 20.82 -0.29
N ILE A 241 2.60 21.71 0.46
CA ILE A 241 2.47 23.17 0.28
C ILE A 241 2.99 23.55 -1.13
N SER A 242 4.14 23.02 -1.53
CA SER A 242 4.68 23.26 -2.89
C SER A 242 3.67 22.82 -3.97
N ALA A 243 3.07 21.63 -3.82
CA ALA A 243 2.03 21.14 -4.72
C ALA A 243 0.78 22.04 -4.76
N LEU A 244 0.34 22.58 -3.61
CA LEU A 244 -0.79 23.50 -3.52
C LEU A 244 -0.54 24.79 -4.31
N TYR A 245 0.67 25.35 -4.25
CA TYR A 245 1.07 26.52 -5.04
C TYR A 245 1.13 26.22 -6.54
N TYR A 246 1.72 25.08 -6.95
CA TYR A 246 1.70 24.63 -8.35
C TYR A 246 0.28 24.38 -8.88
N ASP A 247 -0.66 23.98 -8.02
CA ASP A 247 -2.08 23.82 -8.36
C ASP A 247 -2.85 25.15 -8.44
N ALA A 248 -2.37 26.21 -7.80
CA ALA A 248 -2.93 27.56 -7.94
C ALA A 248 -2.31 28.38 -9.09
N GLY A 249 -1.35 27.79 -9.81
CA GLY A 249 -0.71 28.36 -11.00
C GLY A 249 0.62 29.06 -10.75
N PHE A 250 1.21 28.91 -9.56
CA PHE A 250 2.49 29.51 -9.20
C PHE A 250 3.65 28.57 -9.58
N ILE A 251 3.97 28.48 -10.87
CA ILE A 251 4.96 27.52 -11.39
C ILE A 251 6.38 27.80 -10.87
N ARG A 252 6.68 29.06 -10.55
CA ARG A 252 7.96 29.51 -9.98
C ARG A 252 7.96 29.54 -8.44
N ALA A 253 6.92 29.02 -7.78
CA ALA A 253 6.89 28.97 -6.32
C ALA A 253 8.03 28.12 -5.76
N LYS A 254 8.65 28.59 -4.67
CA LYS A 254 9.61 27.82 -3.88
C LYS A 254 9.17 27.84 -2.43
N VAL A 255 9.10 26.66 -1.83
CA VAL A 255 9.00 26.51 -0.38
C VAL A 255 10.40 26.18 0.11
N GLY A 256 10.93 27.00 1.03
CA GLY A 256 12.24 26.76 1.62
C GLY A 256 12.24 25.56 2.57
N PRO A 257 13.43 25.14 3.06
CA PRO A 257 13.50 24.16 4.13
C PRO A 257 12.74 24.67 5.36
N ALA A 258 12.09 23.75 6.08
CA ALA A 258 11.42 24.09 7.33
C ALA A 258 12.47 24.35 8.43
N GLU A 259 12.40 25.53 9.03
CA GLU A 259 13.22 25.93 10.18
C GLU A 259 12.53 25.45 11.47
N ILE A 260 13.32 24.93 12.40
CA ILE A 260 12.83 24.18 13.56
C ILE A 260 13.46 24.73 14.84
N GLU A 261 12.63 25.27 15.73
CA GLU A 261 13.04 25.79 17.04
C GLU A 261 12.43 24.98 18.18
N PHE A 262 13.21 24.67 19.20
CA PHE A 262 12.75 23.95 20.39
C PHE A 262 12.48 24.92 21.55
N SER A 263 11.47 24.62 22.36
CA SER A 263 11.29 25.30 23.65
C SER A 263 12.50 25.07 24.56
N SER A 264 12.71 25.96 25.54
CA SER A 264 13.79 25.79 26.55
C SER A 264 13.70 24.48 27.32
N ALA A 265 12.50 23.89 27.43
CA ALA A 265 12.23 22.60 28.05
C ALA A 265 12.30 21.41 27.06
N GLN A 266 12.66 21.66 25.79
CA GLN A 266 12.82 20.68 24.70
C GLN A 266 11.59 19.78 24.42
N ASN A 267 10.43 20.10 24.98
CA ASN A 267 9.19 19.34 24.89
C ASN A 267 8.22 19.88 23.83
N LYS A 268 8.49 21.06 23.27
CA LYS A 268 7.72 21.67 22.19
C LYS A 268 8.63 22.09 21.05
N VAL A 269 8.10 21.99 19.84
CA VAL A 269 8.75 22.46 18.62
C VAL A 269 7.90 23.51 17.92
N PHE A 270 8.54 24.59 17.48
CA PHE A 270 7.95 25.62 16.64
C PHE A 270 8.57 25.50 15.26
N VAL A 271 7.71 25.46 14.24
CA VAL A 271 8.12 25.27 12.85
C VAL A 271 7.87 26.56 12.07
N HIS A 272 8.87 27.04 11.36
CA HIS A 272 8.76 28.14 10.41
C HIS A 272 9.02 27.64 8.99
N ILE A 273 8.13 27.98 8.05
CA ILE A 273 8.27 27.57 6.64
C ILE A 273 8.25 28.84 5.76
N PRO A 274 9.41 29.25 5.21
CA PRO A 274 9.49 30.38 4.30
C PRO A 274 9.01 30.01 2.89
N ILE A 275 8.24 30.91 2.25
CA ILE A 275 7.59 30.67 0.94
C ILE A 275 7.84 31.85 0.00
N GLU A 276 8.49 31.60 -1.13
CA GLU A 276 8.53 32.50 -2.28
C GLU A 276 7.40 32.12 -3.25
N GLU A 277 6.29 32.86 -3.28
CA GLU A 277 5.16 32.48 -4.15
C GLU A 277 5.47 32.62 -5.65
N GLY A 278 6.19 33.67 -6.05
CA GLY A 278 6.42 34.01 -7.46
C GLY A 278 5.15 34.48 -8.20
N PRO A 279 5.21 34.67 -9.53
CA PRO A 279 4.05 35.03 -10.34
C PRO A 279 3.15 33.82 -10.66
N ARG A 280 1.87 34.11 -10.99
CA ARG A 280 0.89 33.12 -11.46
C ARG A 280 0.84 33.06 -12.97
N TYR A 281 0.76 31.84 -13.51
CA TYR A 281 0.77 31.57 -14.96
C TYR A 281 -0.61 31.12 -15.45
N ARG A 282 -1.00 31.60 -16.63
CA ARG A 282 -2.18 31.11 -17.37
C ARG A 282 -1.77 30.26 -18.55
N ILE A 283 -2.62 29.31 -18.90
CA ILE A 283 -2.40 28.45 -20.05
C ILE A 283 -2.72 29.25 -21.33
N SER A 284 -1.73 29.44 -22.22
CA SER A 284 -1.92 30.13 -23.51
C SER A 284 -2.59 29.22 -24.53
N ALA A 285 -2.04 28.03 -24.72
CA ALA A 285 -2.52 27.02 -25.64
C ALA A 285 -2.35 25.61 -25.05
N ILE A 286 -3.20 24.68 -25.51
CA ILE A 286 -3.02 23.25 -25.25
C ILE A 286 -3.23 22.49 -26.56
N SER A 287 -2.22 21.76 -26.97
CA SER A 287 -2.20 20.91 -28.16
C SER A 287 -2.00 19.43 -27.78
N VAL A 288 -2.38 18.53 -28.68
CA VAL A 288 -2.10 17.10 -28.58
C VAL A 288 -1.53 16.66 -29.93
N ALA A 289 -0.38 15.99 -29.91
CA ALA A 289 0.43 15.68 -31.08
C ALA A 289 1.06 14.28 -30.98
N GLY A 290 1.78 13.86 -32.03
CA GLY A 290 2.39 12.53 -32.13
C GLY A 290 1.49 11.53 -32.88
N ASP A 291 1.66 10.25 -32.57
CA ASP A 291 1.03 9.15 -33.31
C ASP A 291 -0.40 8.91 -32.79
N LEU A 292 -1.31 9.79 -33.20
CA LEU A 292 -2.70 9.74 -32.75
C LEU A 292 -3.46 8.58 -33.40
N LEU A 293 -4.15 7.80 -32.58
CA LEU A 293 -4.96 6.66 -33.00
C LEU A 293 -6.45 6.92 -32.71
N GLY A 294 -7.27 6.75 -33.74
CA GLY A 294 -8.73 6.74 -33.65
C GLY A 294 -9.29 5.33 -33.84
N THR A 295 -10.57 5.26 -34.21
CA THR A 295 -11.17 4.01 -34.67
C THR A 295 -10.50 3.52 -35.96
N GLU A 296 -10.56 2.22 -36.22
CA GLU A 296 -10.00 1.60 -37.43
C GLU A 296 -10.42 2.32 -38.72
N LYS A 297 -11.71 2.67 -38.85
CA LYS A 297 -12.26 3.46 -39.97
C LYS A 297 -11.69 4.89 -40.07
N GLN A 298 -11.30 5.51 -38.96
CA GLN A 298 -10.65 6.83 -38.96
C GLN A 298 -9.17 6.70 -39.33
N ASN A 299 -8.46 5.71 -38.79
CA ASN A 299 -7.04 5.47 -39.09
C ASN A 299 -6.83 5.16 -40.57
N LEU A 300 -7.71 4.35 -41.17
CA LEU A 300 -7.69 4.06 -42.61
C LEU A 300 -7.89 5.31 -43.48
N LYS A 301 -8.79 6.23 -43.08
CA LYS A 301 -8.97 7.52 -43.80
C LYS A 301 -7.76 8.44 -43.67
N ILE A 302 -7.15 8.50 -42.49
CA ILE A 302 -5.94 9.30 -42.26
C ILE A 302 -4.76 8.74 -43.08
N ALA A 303 -4.62 7.41 -43.14
CA ALA A 303 -3.62 6.74 -43.99
C ALA A 303 -3.85 7.01 -45.49
N ALA A 304 -5.11 7.17 -45.91
CA ALA A 304 -5.48 7.60 -47.26
C ALA A 304 -5.35 9.12 -47.52
N GLY A 305 -4.78 9.89 -46.59
CA GLY A 305 -4.50 11.32 -46.76
C GLY A 305 -5.61 12.29 -46.35
N ASP A 306 -6.69 11.82 -45.71
CA ASP A 306 -7.83 12.67 -45.32
C ASP A 306 -7.46 13.64 -44.16
N LEU A 307 -7.12 14.88 -44.54
CA LEU A 307 -6.86 16.01 -43.65
C LEU A 307 -8.03 16.32 -42.70
N LYS A 308 -9.28 16.08 -43.13
CA LYS A 308 -10.47 16.32 -42.29
C LYS A 308 -10.54 15.26 -41.19
N ALA A 309 -10.33 13.98 -41.52
CA ALA A 309 -10.25 12.91 -40.52
C ALA A 309 -9.13 13.15 -39.49
N LYS A 310 -7.97 13.66 -39.92
CA LYS A 310 -6.87 14.03 -39.03
C LYS A 310 -7.26 15.16 -38.06
N ASN A 311 -7.93 16.20 -38.55
CA ASN A 311 -8.41 17.31 -37.72
C ASN A 311 -9.53 16.90 -36.75
N GLU A 312 -10.44 16.03 -37.17
CA GLU A 312 -11.45 15.44 -36.29
C GLU A 312 -10.82 14.60 -35.15
N LEU A 313 -9.75 13.84 -35.46
CA LEU A 313 -9.03 13.06 -34.46
C LEU A 313 -8.25 13.92 -33.47
N ASN A 314 -7.58 14.98 -33.93
CA ASN A 314 -6.95 15.99 -33.07
C ASN A 314 -7.98 16.59 -32.10
N LEU A 315 -9.16 16.97 -32.61
CA LEU A 315 -10.24 17.56 -31.82
C LEU A 315 -10.84 16.57 -30.80
N ALA A 316 -10.96 15.29 -31.16
CA ALA A 316 -11.43 14.25 -30.25
C ALA A 316 -10.47 14.09 -29.04
N HIS A 317 -9.16 14.00 -29.29
CA HIS A 317 -8.15 13.97 -28.24
C HIS A 317 -8.15 15.23 -27.39
N ARG A 318 -8.22 16.40 -28.02
CA ARG A 318 -8.26 17.68 -27.32
C ARG A 318 -9.49 17.82 -26.40
N LYS A 319 -10.61 17.19 -26.73
CA LYS A 319 -11.83 17.14 -25.90
C LYS A 319 -11.73 16.23 -24.67
N MET A 320 -10.80 15.26 -24.65
CA MET A 320 -10.57 14.42 -23.46
C MET A 320 -9.83 15.20 -22.35
N VAL A 321 -8.97 16.14 -22.75
CA VAL A 321 -8.22 17.05 -21.87
C VAL A 321 -9.16 18.12 -21.32
N LYS A 322 -9.37 18.14 -19.99
CA LYS A 322 -10.32 19.05 -19.33
C LYS A 322 -9.81 20.48 -19.23
N SER A 323 -8.51 20.67 -19.17
CA SER A 323 -7.88 22.00 -19.11
C SER A 323 -8.09 22.80 -20.39
N LYS A 324 -8.20 24.12 -20.27
CA LYS A 324 -8.47 25.05 -21.38
C LYS A 324 -7.44 26.17 -21.46
N ALA A 325 -7.28 26.74 -22.65
CA ALA A 325 -6.61 28.03 -22.80
C ALA A 325 -7.37 29.08 -21.97
N GLY A 326 -6.63 29.97 -21.32
CA GLY A 326 -7.16 30.97 -20.37
C GLY A 326 -7.30 30.48 -18.92
N ASP A 327 -7.33 29.17 -18.66
CA ASP A 327 -7.29 28.64 -17.29
C ASP A 327 -5.98 29.05 -16.58
N TRP A 328 -6.03 29.23 -15.26
CA TRP A 328 -4.81 29.21 -14.44
C TRP A 328 -4.17 27.81 -14.52
N PHE A 329 -2.84 27.74 -14.59
CA PHE A 329 -2.13 26.46 -14.56
C PHE A 329 -2.46 25.68 -13.27
N ASN A 330 -2.62 24.36 -13.39
CA ASN A 330 -2.88 23.48 -12.26
C ASN A 330 -2.21 22.13 -12.51
N ARG A 331 -1.15 21.82 -11.75
CA ARG A 331 -0.31 20.63 -11.96
C ARG A 331 -1.11 19.33 -11.83
N THR A 332 -1.99 19.23 -10.84
CA THR A 332 -2.87 18.06 -10.62
C THR A 332 -3.86 17.85 -11.76
N ARG A 333 -4.39 18.91 -12.38
CA ARG A 333 -5.27 18.83 -13.56
C ARG A 333 -4.48 18.38 -14.79
N MET A 334 -3.29 18.93 -15.02
CA MET A 334 -2.37 18.48 -16.08
C MET A 334 -2.02 16.99 -15.93
N ALA A 335 -1.68 16.53 -14.72
CA ALA A 335 -1.37 15.13 -14.45
C ALA A 335 -2.57 14.21 -14.71
N ARG A 336 -3.79 14.64 -14.33
CA ARG A 336 -5.04 13.91 -14.65
C ARG A 336 -5.32 13.87 -16.16
N ASP A 337 -5.12 14.97 -16.88
CA ASP A 337 -5.33 15.03 -18.33
C ASP A 337 -4.34 14.11 -19.07
N LEU A 338 -3.06 14.10 -18.66
CA LEU A 338 -2.04 13.15 -19.13
C LEU A 338 -2.42 11.71 -18.81
N GLN A 339 -2.90 11.42 -17.60
CA GLN A 339 -3.35 10.09 -17.21
C GLN A 339 -4.56 9.64 -18.02
N VAL A 340 -5.54 10.52 -18.32
CA VAL A 340 -6.69 10.20 -19.16
C VAL A 340 -6.25 9.80 -20.57
N LEU A 341 -5.36 10.58 -21.20
CA LEU A 341 -4.80 10.24 -22.51
C LEU A 341 -4.02 8.90 -22.45
N THR A 342 -3.16 8.72 -21.45
CA THR A 342 -2.35 7.50 -21.30
C THR A 342 -3.24 6.26 -21.09
N THR A 343 -4.27 6.36 -20.26
CA THR A 343 -5.24 5.29 -20.00
C THR A 343 -6.06 4.96 -21.25
N HIS A 344 -6.47 5.96 -22.05
CA HIS A 344 -7.21 5.73 -23.29
C HIS A 344 -6.44 4.82 -24.27
N TYR A 345 -5.15 5.10 -24.50
CA TYR A 345 -4.32 4.26 -25.37
C TYR A 345 -4.03 2.89 -24.74
N ARG A 346 -3.79 2.84 -23.42
CA ARG A 346 -3.64 1.57 -22.71
C ARG A 346 -4.89 0.70 -22.77
N ASP A 347 -6.08 1.29 -22.82
CA ASP A 347 -7.36 0.56 -22.96
C ASP A 347 -7.64 0.09 -24.41
N MET A 348 -6.90 0.61 -25.39
CA MET A 348 -6.90 0.13 -26.78
C MET A 348 -5.89 -1.01 -27.03
N GLY A 349 -5.24 -1.54 -25.98
CA GLY A 349 -4.23 -2.60 -26.08
C GLY A 349 -2.78 -2.12 -26.02
N TYR A 350 -2.51 -0.81 -26.00
CA TYR A 350 -1.14 -0.28 -26.05
C TYR A 350 -0.53 -0.18 -24.64
N ALA A 351 -0.09 -1.31 -24.07
CA ALA A 351 0.43 -1.38 -22.70
C ALA A 351 1.58 -0.38 -22.42
N HIS A 352 2.46 -0.20 -23.41
CA HIS A 352 3.62 0.69 -23.34
C HIS A 352 3.34 2.13 -23.79
N ALA A 353 2.07 2.51 -23.98
CA ALA A 353 1.72 3.87 -24.34
C ALA A 353 2.27 4.88 -23.33
N ASN A 354 2.92 5.91 -23.87
CA ASN A 354 3.55 6.99 -23.13
C ASN A 354 3.09 8.33 -23.69
N VAL A 355 2.74 9.26 -22.80
CA VAL A 355 2.30 10.62 -23.14
C VAL A 355 3.23 11.59 -22.43
N LEU A 356 4.04 12.30 -23.20
CA LEU A 356 5.04 13.23 -22.69
C LEU A 356 4.52 14.67 -22.80
N PRO A 357 4.45 15.43 -21.69
CA PRO A 357 4.08 16.83 -21.72
C PRO A 357 5.31 17.68 -22.06
N PHE A 358 5.20 18.49 -23.11
CA PHE A 358 6.16 19.53 -23.45
C PHE A 358 5.58 20.87 -23.04
N THR A 359 6.29 21.61 -22.20
CA THR A 359 5.84 22.89 -21.67
C THR A 359 6.76 24.01 -22.09
N GLN A 360 6.22 25.06 -22.72
CA GLN A 360 6.95 26.29 -23.00
C GLN A 360 6.44 27.38 -22.07
N ILE A 361 7.34 27.99 -21.30
CA ILE A 361 7.01 29.03 -20.31
C ILE A 361 7.50 30.38 -20.84
N ASP A 362 6.57 31.33 -20.92
CA ASP A 362 6.84 32.74 -21.19
C ASP A 362 6.72 33.48 -19.84
N ASP A 363 7.85 33.76 -19.20
CA ASP A 363 7.90 34.42 -17.89
C ASP A 363 7.49 35.91 -17.96
N GLU A 364 7.66 36.56 -19.12
CA GLU A 364 7.27 37.97 -19.32
C GLU A 364 5.75 38.12 -19.39
N LYS A 365 5.10 37.34 -20.26
CA LYS A 365 3.64 37.33 -20.43
C LYS A 365 2.93 36.52 -19.34
N ARG A 366 3.69 35.75 -18.53
CA ARG A 366 3.20 34.82 -17.51
C ARG A 366 2.25 33.77 -18.11
N LEU A 367 2.67 33.23 -19.24
CA LEU A 367 1.94 32.24 -20.01
C LEU A 367 2.67 30.90 -20.04
N ILE A 368 1.91 29.82 -20.14
CA ILE A 368 2.44 28.48 -20.38
C ILE A 368 1.67 27.80 -21.51
N GLU A 369 2.40 27.35 -22.52
CA GLU A 369 1.88 26.45 -23.55
C GLU A 369 2.16 25.00 -23.17
N VAL A 370 1.21 24.10 -23.42
CA VAL A 370 1.33 22.67 -23.08
C VAL A 370 0.99 21.80 -24.30
N GLU A 371 1.97 21.08 -24.82
CA GLU A 371 1.80 20.08 -25.87
C GLU A 371 1.90 18.66 -25.30
N PHE A 372 0.86 17.85 -25.45
CA PHE A 372 0.92 16.43 -25.10
C PHE A 372 1.34 15.60 -26.32
N ARG A 373 2.58 15.07 -26.32
CA ARG A 373 3.07 14.17 -27.39
C ARG A 373 2.82 12.71 -27.01
N ILE A 374 2.04 12.02 -27.84
CA ILE A 374 1.63 10.62 -27.63
C ILE A 374 2.53 9.68 -28.44
N ARG A 375 3.00 8.61 -27.79
CA ARG A 375 3.68 7.47 -28.42
C ARG A 375 2.98 6.18 -27.95
N PRO A 376 2.15 5.53 -28.78
CA PRO A 376 1.40 4.33 -28.40
C PRO A 376 2.29 3.11 -28.16
N GLY A 377 3.30 2.90 -29.01
CA GLY A 377 4.04 1.64 -29.05
C GLY A 377 3.26 0.51 -29.74
N LYS A 378 3.57 -0.75 -29.40
CA LYS A 378 2.90 -1.95 -29.93
C LYS A 378 1.65 -2.29 -29.12
N LYS A 379 0.69 -2.99 -29.75
CA LYS A 379 -0.40 -3.66 -29.03
C LYS A 379 0.17 -4.84 -28.22
N VAL A 380 -0.46 -5.13 -27.09
CA VAL A 380 -0.09 -6.22 -26.19
C VAL A 380 -1.35 -6.99 -25.78
N TYR A 381 -1.26 -8.32 -25.79
CA TYR A 381 -2.29 -9.24 -25.32
C TYR A 381 -1.92 -9.82 -23.95
N ILE A 382 -2.93 -10.19 -23.17
CA ILE A 382 -2.73 -10.87 -21.88
C ILE A 382 -2.53 -12.36 -22.15
N GLU A 383 -1.30 -12.85 -21.99
CA GLU A 383 -0.95 -14.26 -22.19
C GLU A 383 -1.53 -15.15 -21.09
N ARG A 384 -1.31 -14.75 -19.84
CA ARG A 384 -1.68 -15.51 -18.64
C ARG A 384 -1.90 -14.58 -17.45
N ILE A 385 -2.78 -14.98 -16.54
CA ILE A 385 -3.05 -14.30 -15.28
C ILE A 385 -2.62 -15.21 -14.12
N GLU A 386 -1.52 -14.81 -13.47
CA GLU A 386 -0.94 -15.49 -12.33
C GLU A 386 -1.45 -14.85 -11.03
N ILE A 387 -1.96 -15.67 -10.11
CA ILE A 387 -2.44 -15.24 -8.80
C ILE A 387 -1.48 -15.85 -7.75
N ALA A 388 -0.99 -15.03 -6.82
CA ALA A 388 0.00 -15.45 -5.82
C ALA A 388 -0.26 -14.82 -4.45
N GLY A 389 0.12 -15.52 -3.39
CA GLY A 389 -0.03 -15.08 -1.99
C GLY A 389 -1.34 -15.50 -1.31
N ASN A 390 -2.23 -16.16 -2.06
CA ASN A 390 -3.50 -16.72 -1.59
C ASN A 390 -3.34 -18.12 -0.98
N SER A 391 -2.62 -18.24 0.15
CA SER A 391 -2.32 -19.54 0.76
C SER A 391 -3.54 -20.20 1.44
N LYS A 392 -4.52 -19.41 1.90
CA LYS A 392 -5.79 -19.93 2.45
C LYS A 392 -6.92 -19.81 1.44
N THR A 393 -6.94 -18.75 0.63
CA THR A 393 -8.01 -18.42 -0.31
C THR A 393 -7.84 -19.19 -1.63
N GLN A 394 -8.88 -19.89 -2.07
CA GLN A 394 -8.83 -20.63 -3.33
C GLN A 394 -8.69 -19.67 -4.52
N ASP A 395 -7.83 -20.00 -5.49
CA ASP A 395 -7.59 -19.20 -6.70
C ASP A 395 -8.91 -18.78 -7.37
N LYS A 396 -9.87 -19.70 -7.52
CA LYS A 396 -11.18 -19.43 -8.14
C LYS A 396 -11.96 -18.28 -7.49
N VAL A 397 -11.77 -18.03 -6.19
CA VAL A 397 -12.43 -16.93 -5.46
C VAL A 397 -11.91 -15.56 -5.91
N ILE A 398 -10.63 -15.50 -6.29
CA ILE A 398 -9.98 -14.31 -6.82
C ILE A 398 -10.22 -14.22 -8.34
N ARG A 399 -10.05 -15.33 -9.07
CA ARG A 399 -10.17 -15.40 -10.54
C ARG A 399 -11.56 -15.00 -11.05
N ARG A 400 -12.63 -15.34 -10.31
CA ARG A 400 -14.02 -14.96 -10.66
C ARG A 400 -14.33 -13.46 -10.51
N GLU A 401 -13.50 -12.69 -9.79
CA GLU A 401 -13.64 -11.23 -9.66
C GLU A 401 -12.91 -10.47 -10.77
N LEU A 402 -12.19 -11.16 -11.66
CA LEU A 402 -11.44 -10.53 -12.76
C LEU A 402 -12.39 -10.01 -13.86
N VAL A 403 -12.03 -8.83 -14.36
CA VAL A 403 -12.69 -8.14 -15.50
C VAL A 403 -11.83 -8.21 -16.77
N ILE A 404 -10.52 -8.45 -16.60
CA ILE A 404 -9.56 -8.80 -17.65
C ILE A 404 -9.42 -10.32 -17.71
N TYR A 405 -9.40 -10.90 -18.90
CA TYR A 405 -9.24 -12.34 -19.13
C TYR A 405 -7.97 -12.65 -19.93
N GLU A 406 -7.55 -13.90 -19.91
CA GLU A 406 -6.47 -14.39 -20.78
C GLU A 406 -6.94 -14.33 -22.24
N GLY A 407 -6.08 -13.86 -23.15
CA GLY A 407 -6.42 -13.54 -24.54
C GLY A 407 -7.01 -12.14 -24.77
N ASP A 408 -7.41 -11.39 -23.74
CA ASP A 408 -7.83 -9.99 -23.91
C ASP A 408 -6.66 -9.12 -24.41
N LEU A 409 -6.96 -8.07 -25.18
CA LEU A 409 -6.06 -6.92 -25.31
C LEU A 409 -5.81 -6.29 -23.93
N TYR A 410 -4.58 -5.83 -23.70
CA TYR A 410 -4.24 -5.09 -22.48
C TYR A 410 -5.22 -3.92 -22.28
N SER A 411 -5.72 -3.75 -21.05
CA SER A 411 -6.53 -2.60 -20.65
C SER A 411 -6.24 -2.22 -19.22
N HIS A 412 -5.74 -1.01 -19.02
CA HIS A 412 -5.47 -0.48 -17.68
C HIS A 412 -6.75 -0.35 -16.85
N SER A 413 -7.86 0.06 -17.46
CA SER A 413 -9.17 0.15 -16.80
C SER A 413 -9.72 -1.21 -16.38
N LYS A 414 -9.63 -2.26 -17.22
CA LYS A 414 -10.02 -3.63 -16.83
C LYS A 414 -9.12 -4.17 -15.71
N ILE A 415 -7.80 -3.93 -15.78
CA ILE A 415 -6.84 -4.36 -14.75
C ILE A 415 -7.14 -3.67 -13.40
N GLU A 416 -7.31 -2.35 -13.37
CA GLU A 416 -7.66 -1.61 -12.15
C GLU A 416 -9.09 -1.90 -11.66
N ALA A 417 -10.02 -2.26 -12.54
CA ALA A 417 -11.33 -2.78 -12.13
C ALA A 417 -11.20 -4.13 -11.41
N SER A 418 -10.37 -5.03 -11.95
CA SER A 418 -10.08 -6.35 -11.37
C SER A 418 -9.39 -6.23 -10.02
N ARG A 419 -8.33 -5.41 -9.91
CA ARG A 419 -7.62 -5.11 -8.65
C ARG A 419 -8.57 -4.58 -7.58
N ARG A 420 -9.45 -3.65 -7.93
CA ARG A 420 -10.48 -3.10 -7.03
C ARG A 420 -11.58 -4.11 -6.68
N ALA A 421 -11.91 -5.05 -7.55
CA ALA A 421 -12.87 -6.11 -7.26
C ALA A 421 -12.30 -7.10 -6.22
N ILE A 422 -11.07 -7.56 -6.43
CA ILE A 422 -10.35 -8.43 -5.48
C ILE A 422 -10.20 -7.73 -4.12
N PHE A 423 -9.76 -6.46 -4.09
CA PHE A 423 -9.63 -5.72 -2.82
C PHE A 423 -10.97 -5.53 -2.10
N ARG A 424 -12.06 -5.31 -2.85
CA ARG A 424 -13.44 -5.17 -2.32
C ARG A 424 -14.01 -6.45 -1.72
N LEU A 425 -13.40 -7.62 -1.93
CA LEU A 425 -13.74 -8.83 -1.16
C LEU A 425 -13.49 -8.65 0.34
N GLY A 426 -12.54 -7.78 0.74
CA GLY A 426 -12.16 -7.57 2.14
C GLY A 426 -11.24 -8.66 2.71
N PHE A 427 -10.84 -9.66 1.91
CA PHE A 427 -10.02 -10.78 2.36
C PHE A 427 -8.52 -10.47 2.36
N PHE A 428 -8.11 -9.34 1.80
CA PHE A 428 -6.71 -8.98 1.54
C PHE A 428 -6.40 -7.59 2.09
N LYS A 429 -5.24 -7.44 2.73
CA LYS A 429 -4.70 -6.14 3.18
C LYS A 429 -4.15 -5.32 2.01
N ASP A 430 -3.61 -5.99 0.99
CA ASP A 430 -3.05 -5.38 -0.21
C ASP A 430 -3.24 -6.30 -1.42
N VAL A 431 -3.33 -5.69 -2.61
CA VAL A 431 -3.47 -6.35 -3.91
C VAL A 431 -2.60 -5.58 -4.91
N LYS A 432 -1.41 -6.12 -5.19
CA LYS A 432 -0.46 -5.58 -6.18
C LYS A 432 -0.66 -6.26 -7.53
N VAL A 433 -0.50 -5.50 -8.61
CA VAL A 433 -0.52 -6.03 -9.98
C VAL A 433 0.77 -5.66 -10.68
N GLU A 434 1.50 -6.67 -11.13
CA GLU A 434 2.76 -6.52 -11.85
C GLU A 434 2.58 -7.05 -13.28
N PRO A 435 2.59 -6.20 -14.32
CA PRO A 435 2.72 -6.66 -15.69
C PRO A 435 4.16 -7.14 -15.92
N ARG A 436 4.30 -8.38 -16.37
CA ARG A 436 5.57 -9.01 -16.74
C ARG A 436 5.60 -9.22 -18.26
N LYS A 437 6.79 -9.26 -18.86
CA LYS A 437 6.94 -9.66 -20.26
C LYS A 437 6.46 -11.10 -20.41
N GLY A 438 5.67 -11.36 -21.45
CA GLY A 438 5.30 -12.71 -21.86
C GLY A 438 6.40 -13.40 -22.64
N THR A 439 6.02 -14.50 -23.28
CA THR A 439 6.86 -15.29 -24.19
C THR A 439 7.18 -14.55 -25.49
N ALA A 440 6.27 -13.71 -25.98
CA ALA A 440 6.44 -12.83 -27.13
C ALA A 440 6.52 -11.35 -26.73
N GLU A 441 6.99 -10.48 -27.65
CA GLU A 441 7.13 -9.03 -27.40
C GLU A 441 5.78 -8.31 -27.26
N ASP A 442 4.74 -8.83 -27.91
CA ASP A 442 3.34 -8.39 -27.84
C ASP A 442 2.51 -9.20 -26.82
N ALA A 443 3.17 -9.96 -25.94
CA ALA A 443 2.54 -10.72 -24.86
C ALA A 443 2.92 -10.15 -23.48
N SER A 444 1.96 -10.12 -22.55
CA SER A 444 2.21 -9.80 -21.15
C SER A 444 1.52 -10.78 -20.21
N ILE A 445 2.24 -11.20 -19.18
CA ILE A 445 1.72 -11.99 -18.07
C ILE A 445 1.36 -11.02 -16.94
N LEU A 446 0.13 -11.08 -16.43
CA LEU A 446 -0.31 -10.26 -15.31
C LEU A 446 -0.20 -11.04 -14.01
N LYS A 447 0.70 -10.62 -13.12
CA LYS A 447 0.80 -11.20 -11.78
C LYS A 447 0.04 -10.38 -10.75
N PHE A 448 -1.05 -10.93 -10.23
CA PHE A 448 -1.78 -10.43 -9.07
C PHE A 448 -1.18 -11.04 -7.80
N THR A 449 -0.48 -10.22 -7.01
CA THR A 449 0.06 -10.64 -5.71
C THR A 449 -0.83 -10.09 -4.60
N VAL A 450 -1.46 -10.98 -3.83
CA VAL A 450 -2.36 -10.62 -2.73
C VAL A 450 -1.68 -10.87 -1.38
N ALA A 451 -1.97 -10.01 -0.40
CA ALA A 451 -1.56 -10.22 0.99
C ALA A 451 -2.81 -10.51 1.84
N GLU A 452 -3.00 -11.76 2.28
CA GLU A 452 -4.18 -12.16 3.06
C GLU A 452 -4.31 -11.40 4.39
N GLY A 453 -5.54 -10.97 4.69
CA GLY A 453 -5.91 -10.25 5.91
C GLY A 453 -6.65 -11.13 6.92
N SER A 454 -7.05 -10.51 8.05
CA SER A 454 -8.01 -11.15 8.94
C SER A 454 -9.40 -11.04 8.33
N THR A 455 -10.00 -12.18 8.02
CA THR A 455 -11.38 -12.30 7.52
C THR A 455 -12.40 -12.57 8.63
N GLY A 456 -11.92 -12.83 9.85
CA GLY A 456 -12.73 -12.97 11.05
C GLY A 456 -12.88 -11.63 11.79
N THR A 457 -14.10 -11.31 12.21
CA THR A 457 -14.43 -10.15 13.05
C THR A 457 -15.26 -10.58 14.25
N PHE A 458 -14.83 -10.18 15.45
CA PHE A 458 -15.57 -10.33 16.70
C PHE A 458 -16.06 -8.95 17.14
N ASN A 459 -17.37 -8.75 17.14
CA ASN A 459 -18.02 -7.51 17.54
C ASN A 459 -18.74 -7.75 18.87
N ILE A 460 -18.36 -7.01 19.90
CA ILE A 460 -19.09 -6.94 21.18
C ILE A 460 -19.56 -5.50 21.40
N GLY A 461 -20.74 -5.33 21.95
CA GLY A 461 -21.28 -4.01 22.27
C GLY A 461 -22.26 -4.05 23.42
N ALA A 462 -22.37 -2.92 24.11
CA ALA A 462 -23.40 -2.65 25.09
C ALA A 462 -23.97 -1.25 24.84
N GLY A 463 -25.23 -1.04 25.16
CA GLY A 463 -25.91 0.24 25.09
C GLY A 463 -27.01 0.33 26.13
N TYR A 464 -27.51 1.53 26.39
CA TYR A 464 -28.64 1.76 27.29
C TYR A 464 -29.73 2.55 26.56
N SER A 465 -30.98 2.12 26.72
CA SER A 465 -32.17 2.76 26.17
C SER A 465 -33.20 2.95 27.27
N THR A 466 -33.97 4.04 27.23
CA THR A 466 -35.11 4.26 28.14
C THR A 466 -36.23 3.22 27.95
N VAL A 467 -36.23 2.50 26.83
CA VAL A 467 -37.25 1.49 26.49
C VAL A 467 -36.74 0.06 26.73
N GLU A 468 -35.52 -0.25 26.27
CA GLU A 468 -34.95 -1.62 26.37
C GLU A 468 -33.94 -1.81 27.52
N ASN A 469 -33.75 -0.79 28.37
CA ASN A 469 -32.72 -0.73 29.41
C ASN A 469 -31.34 -1.10 28.84
N LEU A 470 -30.60 -2.00 29.51
CA LEU A 470 -29.34 -2.53 29.01
C LEU A 470 -29.57 -3.42 27.78
N VAL A 471 -28.95 -3.06 26.67
CA VAL A 471 -28.84 -3.87 25.45
C VAL A 471 -27.42 -4.39 25.33
N ALA A 472 -27.24 -5.70 25.28
CA ALA A 472 -25.97 -6.38 25.00
C ALA A 472 -26.03 -7.06 23.62
N GLN A 473 -24.93 -6.97 22.87
CA GLN A 473 -24.82 -7.60 21.55
C GLN A 473 -23.45 -8.26 21.37
N LEU A 474 -23.45 -9.45 20.79
CA LEU A 474 -22.27 -10.21 20.42
C LEU A 474 -22.47 -10.75 19.00
N GLN A 475 -21.50 -10.53 18.13
CA GLN A 475 -21.54 -11.03 16.76
C GLN A 475 -20.16 -11.52 16.34
N VAL A 476 -20.11 -12.75 15.84
CA VAL A 476 -18.92 -13.36 15.24
C VAL A 476 -19.20 -13.53 13.76
N THR A 477 -18.41 -12.89 12.91
CA THR A 477 -18.48 -13.10 11.45
C THR A 477 -17.15 -13.64 10.95
N GLN A 478 -17.20 -14.77 10.26
CA GLN A 478 -16.09 -15.35 9.53
C GLN A 478 -16.37 -15.21 8.03
N GLN A 479 -15.75 -14.23 7.39
CA GLN A 479 -15.72 -14.12 5.93
C GLN A 479 -14.70 -15.12 5.35
N ASN A 480 -14.82 -15.41 4.05
CA ASN A 480 -13.95 -16.34 3.34
C ASN A 480 -13.77 -17.70 4.07
N LEU A 481 -14.88 -18.25 4.58
CA LEU A 481 -14.90 -19.49 5.34
C LEU A 481 -14.21 -20.62 4.54
N PHE A 482 -13.22 -21.26 5.16
CA PHE A 482 -12.36 -22.29 4.54
C PHE A 482 -11.76 -21.88 3.17
N GLY A 483 -11.54 -20.59 2.93
CA GLY A 483 -10.96 -20.08 1.69
C GLY A 483 -11.91 -20.04 0.49
N ARG A 484 -13.21 -20.26 0.68
CA ARG A 484 -14.20 -20.41 -0.41
C ARG A 484 -14.94 -19.11 -0.80
N GLY A 485 -14.63 -18.00 -0.15
CA GLY A 485 -15.39 -16.74 -0.28
C GLY A 485 -16.78 -16.76 0.39
N GLN A 486 -17.11 -17.84 1.09
CA GLN A 486 -18.34 -18.01 1.87
C GLN A 486 -18.29 -17.16 3.14
N THR A 487 -19.44 -16.74 3.67
CA THR A 487 -19.50 -16.00 4.95
C THR A 487 -20.43 -16.71 5.92
N LEU A 488 -19.95 -16.93 7.16
CA LEU A 488 -20.74 -17.39 8.29
C LEU A 488 -20.81 -16.29 9.34
N THR A 489 -22.02 -15.92 9.76
CA THR A 489 -22.27 -14.98 10.85
C THR A 489 -23.08 -15.68 11.94
N LEU A 490 -22.60 -15.58 13.18
CA LEU A 490 -23.32 -15.90 14.40
C LEU A 490 -23.60 -14.58 15.14
N GLN A 491 -24.81 -14.38 15.62
CA GLN A 491 -25.20 -13.17 16.34
C GLN A 491 -26.11 -13.51 17.52
N GLY A 492 -25.81 -12.92 18.68
CA GLY A 492 -26.67 -12.84 19.85
C GLY A 492 -26.95 -11.38 20.21
N GLN A 493 -28.19 -11.06 20.53
CA GLN A 493 -28.60 -9.77 21.09
C GLN A 493 -29.56 -10.03 22.26
N LEU A 494 -29.35 -9.34 23.37
CA LEU A 494 -30.10 -9.48 24.61
C LEU A 494 -30.44 -8.08 25.15
N SER A 495 -31.68 -7.87 25.59
CA SER A 495 -32.13 -6.69 26.32
C SER A 495 -33.29 -7.03 27.25
N SER A 496 -33.86 -6.04 27.95
CA SER A 496 -35.05 -6.28 28.79
C SER A 496 -36.26 -6.74 27.97
N LEU A 497 -36.38 -6.32 26.71
CA LEU A 497 -37.52 -6.63 25.83
C LEU A 497 -37.19 -7.66 24.74
N ARG A 498 -35.91 -7.90 24.43
CA ARG A 498 -35.50 -8.66 23.23
C ARG A 498 -34.48 -9.73 23.54
N GLN A 499 -34.68 -10.92 22.96
CA GLN A 499 -33.61 -11.89 22.75
C GLN A 499 -33.61 -12.25 21.27
N TYR A 500 -32.43 -12.29 20.65
CA TYR A 500 -32.29 -12.67 19.25
C TYR A 500 -30.99 -13.43 19.07
N PHE A 501 -31.11 -14.70 18.68
CA PHE A 501 -29.98 -15.54 18.29
C PHE A 501 -30.15 -15.90 16.82
N SER A 502 -29.10 -15.74 16.01
CA SER A 502 -29.14 -16.16 14.61
C SER A 502 -27.81 -16.71 14.11
N LEU A 503 -27.93 -17.64 13.17
CA LEU A 503 -26.87 -18.17 12.34
C LEU A 503 -27.24 -17.85 10.89
N ARG A 504 -26.33 -17.21 10.16
CA ARG A 504 -26.50 -16.91 8.74
C ARG A 504 -25.29 -17.38 7.94
N PHE A 505 -25.53 -18.13 6.89
CA PHE A 505 -24.51 -18.57 5.94
C PHE A 505 -24.80 -17.99 4.56
N VAL A 506 -23.75 -17.54 3.86
CA VAL A 506 -23.83 -16.90 2.55
C VAL A 506 -22.79 -17.53 1.60
N GLU A 507 -23.27 -18.02 0.46
CA GLU A 507 -22.47 -18.40 -0.70
C GLU A 507 -22.75 -17.38 -1.84
N PRO A 508 -21.84 -16.43 -2.10
CA PRO A 508 -22.06 -15.41 -3.12
C PRO A 508 -22.04 -15.92 -4.57
N TYR A 509 -21.46 -17.09 -4.84
CA TYR A 509 -21.36 -17.69 -6.18
C TYR A 509 -21.71 -19.19 -6.13
N PHE A 510 -23.00 -19.47 -5.96
CA PHE A 510 -23.54 -20.82 -5.82
C PHE A 510 -23.26 -21.66 -7.07
N PHE A 511 -22.68 -22.85 -6.87
CA PHE A 511 -22.13 -23.71 -7.93
C PHE A 511 -21.19 -22.99 -8.92
N ASP A 512 -20.38 -22.04 -8.44
CA ASP A 512 -19.46 -21.21 -9.24
C ASP A 512 -20.16 -20.37 -10.35
N THR A 513 -21.46 -20.13 -10.20
CA THR A 513 -22.26 -19.27 -11.07
C THR A 513 -22.47 -17.88 -10.44
N LYS A 514 -23.10 -16.95 -11.18
CA LYS A 514 -23.52 -15.62 -10.67
C LYS A 514 -24.73 -15.66 -9.72
N TRP A 515 -25.20 -16.84 -9.34
CA TRP A 515 -26.29 -17.00 -8.37
C TRP A 515 -25.79 -16.81 -6.94
N TYR A 516 -26.43 -15.88 -6.24
CA TYR A 516 -26.30 -15.72 -4.80
C TYR A 516 -27.17 -16.75 -4.08
N PHE A 517 -26.64 -17.39 -3.04
CA PHE A 517 -27.39 -18.22 -2.12
C PHE A 517 -27.08 -17.82 -0.67
N SER A 518 -28.09 -17.84 0.19
CA SER A 518 -27.88 -17.78 1.64
C SER A 518 -28.98 -18.52 2.38
N PHE A 519 -28.63 -19.13 3.51
CA PHE A 519 -29.61 -19.57 4.49
C PHE A 519 -29.42 -18.82 5.80
N SER A 520 -30.51 -18.65 6.54
CA SER A 520 -30.45 -18.22 7.94
C SER A 520 -31.37 -19.07 8.82
N LEU A 521 -30.95 -19.24 10.07
CA LEU A 521 -31.71 -19.85 11.15
C LEU A 521 -31.71 -18.86 12.31
N TYR A 522 -32.84 -18.66 12.98
CA TYR A 522 -32.95 -17.74 14.10
C TYR A 522 -33.96 -18.19 15.14
N ASN A 523 -33.71 -17.75 16.37
CA ASN A 523 -34.62 -17.86 17.50
C ASN A 523 -34.73 -16.48 18.16
N SER A 524 -35.95 -15.99 18.29
CA SER A 524 -36.22 -14.68 18.86
C SER A 524 -37.31 -14.74 19.92
N LEU A 525 -37.15 -13.92 20.95
CA LEU A 525 -38.17 -13.58 21.93
C LEU A 525 -38.32 -12.06 21.92
N TYR A 526 -39.53 -11.57 21.70
CA TYR A 526 -39.87 -10.16 21.85
C TYR A 526 -40.99 -10.02 22.88
N SER A 527 -40.71 -9.28 23.95
CA SER A 527 -41.66 -8.91 24.99
C SER A 527 -42.30 -7.57 24.63
N TYR A 528 -43.60 -7.61 24.35
CA TYR A 528 -44.46 -6.42 24.22
C TYR A 528 -45.22 -6.23 25.53
N GLU A 529 -45.76 -5.03 25.77
CA GLU A 529 -46.54 -4.70 26.97
C GLU A 529 -47.69 -5.69 27.26
N SER A 530 -48.24 -6.32 26.22
CA SER A 530 -49.40 -7.21 26.34
C SER A 530 -49.16 -8.69 25.99
N PHE A 531 -48.00 -9.05 25.43
CA PHE A 531 -47.72 -10.44 25.05
C PHE A 531 -46.23 -10.66 24.75
N ASN A 532 -45.79 -11.90 24.88
CA ASN A 532 -44.49 -12.38 24.44
C ASN A 532 -44.63 -13.09 23.09
N ARG A 533 -43.94 -12.62 22.04
CA ARG A 533 -43.79 -13.34 20.77
C ARG A 533 -42.48 -14.12 20.79
N LYS A 534 -42.57 -15.44 20.88
CA LYS A 534 -41.45 -16.34 20.63
C LYS A 534 -41.52 -16.82 19.17
N THR A 535 -40.39 -16.85 18.49
CA THR A 535 -40.32 -17.28 17.09
C THR A 535 -39.04 -18.06 16.84
N MET A 536 -39.20 -19.27 16.29
CA MET A 536 -38.08 -20.05 15.76
C MET A 536 -38.30 -20.19 14.26
N GLY A 537 -37.35 -19.73 13.46
CA GLY A 537 -37.53 -19.64 12.03
C GLY A 537 -36.27 -19.88 11.23
N GLY A 538 -36.45 -20.14 9.95
CA GLY A 538 -35.39 -20.24 8.98
C GLY A 538 -35.81 -19.68 7.63
N SER A 539 -34.85 -19.21 6.86
CA SER A 539 -35.10 -18.76 5.49
C SER A 539 -34.00 -19.20 4.53
N LEU A 540 -34.40 -19.45 3.29
CA LEU A 540 -33.55 -19.69 2.14
C LEU A 540 -33.71 -18.51 1.19
N THR A 541 -32.61 -17.92 0.74
CA THR A 541 -32.62 -16.82 -0.22
C THR A 541 -31.74 -17.15 -1.40
N TRP A 542 -32.32 -17.06 -2.60
CA TRP A 542 -31.62 -17.05 -3.86
C TRP A 542 -31.58 -15.62 -4.39
N GLY A 543 -30.56 -15.28 -5.18
CA GLY A 543 -30.51 -14.00 -5.87
C GLY A 543 -29.66 -14.04 -7.12
N TYR A 544 -29.86 -13.06 -7.99
CA TYR A 544 -29.11 -12.95 -9.24
C TYR A 544 -28.84 -11.48 -9.58
N ALA A 545 -27.62 -11.21 -10.06
CA ALA A 545 -27.21 -9.89 -10.51
C ALA A 545 -27.57 -9.72 -12.00
N LEU A 546 -28.69 -9.03 -12.27
CA LEU A 546 -29.10 -8.67 -13.64
C LEU A 546 -28.14 -7.67 -14.27
N SER A 547 -27.56 -6.78 -13.46
CA SER A 547 -26.48 -5.88 -13.86
C SER A 547 -25.60 -5.54 -12.65
N PRO A 548 -24.50 -4.75 -12.81
CA PRO A 548 -23.72 -4.26 -11.67
C PRO A 548 -24.54 -3.45 -10.64
N LEU A 549 -25.68 -2.88 -11.06
CA LEU A 549 -26.55 -2.04 -10.23
C LEU A 549 -27.82 -2.77 -9.78
N TRP A 550 -28.38 -3.65 -10.62
CA TRP A 550 -29.67 -4.33 -10.39
C TRP A 550 -29.48 -5.77 -9.89
N ARG A 551 -30.16 -6.10 -8.78
CA ARG A 551 -30.20 -7.44 -8.19
C ARG A 551 -31.62 -7.85 -7.88
N VAL A 552 -31.98 -9.09 -8.19
CA VAL A 552 -33.23 -9.72 -7.76
C VAL A 552 -32.91 -10.72 -6.66
N PHE A 553 -33.77 -10.81 -5.65
CA PHE A 553 -33.76 -11.86 -4.65
C PHE A 553 -35.13 -12.53 -4.53
N LEU A 554 -35.11 -13.81 -4.18
CA LEU A 554 -36.26 -14.59 -3.81
C LEU A 554 -35.95 -15.29 -2.49
N THR A 555 -36.69 -14.92 -1.44
CA THR A 555 -36.58 -15.50 -0.10
C THR A 555 -37.81 -16.35 0.20
N TYR A 556 -37.59 -17.59 0.65
CA TYR A 556 -38.61 -18.42 1.27
C TYR A 556 -38.32 -18.51 2.76
N THR A 557 -39.31 -18.20 3.61
CA THR A 557 -39.19 -18.21 5.07
C THR A 557 -40.20 -19.19 5.64
N LEU A 558 -39.79 -19.92 6.69
CA LEU A 558 -40.65 -20.76 7.50
C LEU A 558 -40.40 -20.42 8.97
N GLU A 559 -41.44 -19.98 9.68
CA GLU A 559 -41.40 -19.67 11.11
C GLU A 559 -42.43 -20.51 11.87
N ASP A 560 -42.07 -20.97 13.07
CA ASP A 560 -43.02 -21.33 14.12
C ASP A 560 -43.13 -20.16 15.11
N VAL A 561 -44.35 -19.67 15.32
CA VAL A 561 -44.65 -18.46 16.09
C VAL A 561 -45.57 -18.83 17.25
N ASN A 562 -45.10 -18.64 18.48
CA ASN A 562 -45.85 -18.85 19.71
C ASN A 562 -46.02 -17.51 20.44
N ILE A 563 -47.24 -17.20 20.86
CA ILE A 563 -47.66 -15.91 21.42
C ILE A 563 -48.27 -16.15 22.80
N ASN A 564 -47.49 -15.90 23.84
CA ASN A 564 -47.89 -16.13 25.21
C ASN A 564 -48.29 -14.81 25.90
N THR A 565 -49.50 -14.74 26.43
CA THR A 565 -49.96 -13.61 27.28
C THR A 565 -49.51 -13.73 28.74
N SER A 566 -48.85 -14.83 29.11
CA SER A 566 -48.24 -15.03 30.42
C SER A 566 -46.87 -14.35 30.53
N SER A 567 -46.53 -13.91 31.76
CA SER A 567 -45.26 -13.22 32.03
C SER A 567 -44.07 -14.15 31.84
N SER A 568 -43.34 -13.97 30.73
CA SER A 568 -42.03 -14.57 30.50
C SER A 568 -40.95 -13.50 30.70
N GLY A 569 -40.04 -13.69 31.65
CA GLY A 569 -38.88 -12.81 31.83
C GLY A 569 -37.85 -13.01 30.70
N THR A 570 -37.16 -11.93 30.33
CA THR A 570 -35.96 -12.05 29.49
C THR A 570 -34.72 -12.33 30.36
N LEU A 571 -33.64 -12.85 29.76
CA LEU A 571 -32.37 -13.12 30.46
C LEU A 571 -31.78 -11.88 31.17
N LEU A 572 -32.17 -10.67 30.76
CA LEU A 572 -31.72 -9.39 31.33
C LEU A 572 -32.89 -8.55 31.91
N GLY A 573 -34.06 -9.14 32.15
CA GLY A 573 -35.27 -8.43 32.58
C GLY A 573 -36.01 -9.13 33.72
N SER A 574 -36.23 -8.42 34.83
CA SER A 574 -37.12 -8.88 35.89
C SER A 574 -38.57 -8.86 35.40
N GLY A 575 -39.27 -9.99 35.50
CA GLY A 575 -40.63 -10.14 34.99
C GLY A 575 -41.66 -9.42 35.87
N SER A 576 -42.07 -8.22 35.47
CA SER A 576 -43.24 -7.53 36.03
C SER A 576 -44.50 -8.38 35.84
N ARG A 577 -45.20 -8.70 36.94
CA ARG A 577 -46.46 -9.47 36.90
C ARG A 577 -47.61 -8.61 36.40
N LEU A 578 -47.83 -8.57 35.09
CA LEU A 578 -49.09 -8.16 34.50
C LEU A 578 -49.87 -9.40 34.04
N THR A 579 -50.80 -9.87 34.87
CA THR A 579 -51.73 -10.94 34.48
C THR A 579 -52.82 -10.33 33.61
N ILE A 580 -52.66 -10.39 32.29
CA ILE A 580 -53.73 -10.00 31.37
C ILE A 580 -54.79 -11.11 31.38
N PRO A 581 -56.07 -10.81 31.73
CA PRO A 581 -57.12 -11.81 31.69
C PRO A 581 -57.25 -12.42 30.31
N SER A 582 -57.42 -13.74 30.23
CA SER A 582 -57.63 -14.49 28.99
C SER A 582 -58.91 -14.08 28.22
N THR A 583 -59.72 -13.19 28.79
CA THR A 583 -60.90 -12.56 28.22
C THR A 583 -60.63 -11.25 27.48
N ALA A 584 -59.40 -10.72 27.50
CA ALA A 584 -59.04 -9.51 26.77
C ALA A 584 -59.12 -9.71 25.24
N TYR A 585 -59.84 -8.82 24.54
CA TYR A 585 -60.14 -8.91 23.09
C TYR A 585 -58.91 -9.14 22.19
N VAL A 586 -57.74 -8.69 22.64
CA VAL A 586 -56.45 -8.80 21.92
C VAL A 586 -55.94 -10.25 21.87
N ALA A 587 -56.23 -11.08 22.88
CA ALA A 587 -55.74 -12.47 22.95
C ALA A 587 -56.30 -13.36 21.81
N ASN A 588 -57.49 -13.06 21.29
CA ASN A 588 -58.11 -13.80 20.19
C ASN A 588 -57.62 -13.38 18.78
N LEU A 589 -56.95 -12.23 18.66
CA LEU A 589 -56.39 -11.76 17.38
C LEU A 589 -55.04 -12.42 17.04
N PHE A 590 -54.31 -12.88 18.06
CA PHE A 590 -52.98 -13.45 17.93
C PHE A 590 -53.01 -14.96 18.21
N LYS A 591 -53.00 -15.76 17.14
CA LYS A 591 -52.90 -17.24 17.24
C LYS A 591 -51.47 -17.73 17.11
N ASP A 592 -51.23 -18.94 17.62
CA ASP A 592 -49.99 -19.71 17.51
C ASP A 592 -49.89 -20.58 16.25
N GLY A 593 -48.66 -20.86 15.82
CA GLY A 593 -48.34 -21.89 14.84
C GLY A 593 -47.56 -21.41 13.62
N ILE A 594 -47.46 -22.32 12.64
CA ILE A 594 -46.51 -22.23 11.54
C ILE A 594 -46.97 -21.24 10.46
N THR A 595 -46.08 -20.32 10.10
CA THR A 595 -46.22 -19.41 8.96
C THR A 595 -45.13 -19.67 7.93
N SER A 596 -45.52 -19.83 6.67
CA SER A 596 -44.61 -19.79 5.53
C SER A 596 -44.80 -18.49 4.74
N SER A 597 -43.71 -17.91 4.25
CA SER A 597 -43.78 -16.75 3.35
C SER A 597 -42.79 -16.84 2.20
N MET A 598 -43.15 -16.21 1.09
CA MET A 598 -42.34 -16.09 -0.11
C MET A 598 -42.23 -14.61 -0.47
N ARG A 599 -41.00 -14.09 -0.45
CA ARG A 599 -40.70 -12.68 -0.69
C ARG A 599 -39.81 -12.52 -1.91
N ALA A 600 -40.33 -11.83 -2.92
CA ALA A 600 -39.54 -11.35 -4.04
C ALA A 600 -39.06 -9.93 -3.75
N SER A 601 -37.81 -9.60 -4.09
CA SER A 601 -37.32 -8.23 -4.04
C SER A 601 -36.43 -7.88 -5.24
N LEU A 602 -36.48 -6.61 -5.62
CA LEU A 602 -35.66 -5.99 -6.66
C LEU A 602 -34.93 -4.81 -6.02
N THR A 603 -33.60 -4.84 -6.06
CA THR A 603 -32.73 -3.81 -5.49
C THR A 603 -31.88 -3.17 -6.59
N TYR A 604 -31.86 -1.84 -6.59
CA TYR A 604 -30.98 -0.99 -7.38
C TYR A 604 -30.05 -0.23 -6.43
N ASP A 605 -28.75 -0.48 -6.48
CA ASP A 605 -27.76 0.21 -5.62
C ASP A 605 -26.73 0.95 -6.49
N LYS A 606 -26.78 2.29 -6.49
CA LYS A 606 -25.86 3.19 -7.20
C LYS A 606 -24.98 3.99 -6.23
N ARG A 607 -24.92 3.61 -4.95
CA ARG A 607 -24.13 4.34 -3.95
C ARG A 607 -22.63 4.18 -4.21
N ASP A 608 -21.88 5.26 -4.00
CA ASP A 608 -20.42 5.29 -4.06
C ASP A 608 -19.76 4.50 -2.92
N ASN A 609 -20.36 4.56 -1.73
CA ASN A 609 -19.97 3.81 -0.54
C ASN A 609 -21.22 3.22 0.15
N ARG A 610 -21.17 1.94 0.54
CA ARG A 610 -22.32 1.24 1.15
C ARG A 610 -22.55 1.54 2.62
N GLN A 611 -21.52 1.99 3.35
CA GLN A 611 -21.57 2.35 4.76
C GLN A 611 -21.79 3.86 4.94
N PHE A 612 -21.04 4.67 4.18
CA PHE A 612 -21.07 6.14 4.28
C PHE A 612 -21.26 6.76 2.88
N PRO A 613 -22.44 6.61 2.25
CA PRO A 613 -22.68 7.13 0.91
C PRO A 613 -22.58 8.66 0.86
N THR A 614 -21.86 9.18 -0.13
CA THR A 614 -21.83 10.62 -0.45
C THR A 614 -22.52 10.95 -1.77
N LYS A 615 -22.70 9.94 -2.65
CA LYS A 615 -23.35 10.08 -3.97
C LYS A 615 -24.11 8.81 -4.36
N GLY A 616 -25.21 8.99 -5.09
CA GLY A 616 -26.05 7.89 -5.57
C GLY A 616 -27.30 7.67 -4.70
N ALA A 617 -28.00 6.56 -4.94
CA ALA A 617 -29.22 6.18 -4.24
C ALA A 617 -29.32 4.65 -4.17
N MET A 618 -30.13 4.12 -3.26
CA MET A 618 -30.41 2.69 -3.15
C MET A 618 -31.92 2.47 -3.06
N HIS A 619 -32.53 2.02 -4.15
CA HIS A 619 -33.95 1.69 -4.17
C HIS A 619 -34.15 0.19 -4.01
N SER A 620 -35.11 -0.21 -3.18
CA SER A 620 -35.47 -1.61 -2.97
C SER A 620 -36.99 -1.74 -2.92
N ILE A 621 -37.54 -2.51 -3.84
CA ILE A 621 -38.96 -2.87 -3.89
C ILE A 621 -39.07 -4.34 -3.49
N SER A 622 -40.02 -4.67 -2.63
CA SER A 622 -40.29 -6.07 -2.27
C SER A 622 -41.79 -6.34 -2.10
N ALA A 623 -42.19 -7.54 -2.51
CA ALA A 623 -43.53 -8.09 -2.29
C ALA A 623 -43.39 -9.42 -1.54
N GLU A 624 -44.09 -9.55 -0.42
CA GLU A 624 -44.11 -10.74 0.43
C GLU A 624 -45.52 -11.33 0.49
N PHE A 625 -45.62 -12.62 0.17
CA PHE A 625 -46.85 -13.40 0.25
C PHE A 625 -46.72 -14.41 1.38
N ALA A 626 -47.50 -14.20 2.46
CA ALA A 626 -47.51 -15.07 3.62
C ALA A 626 -48.76 -15.97 3.62
N ARG A 627 -48.56 -17.27 3.86
CA ARG A 627 -49.60 -18.26 4.08
C ARG A 627 -49.39 -18.93 5.43
N ARG A 628 -50.35 -18.73 6.32
CA ARG A 628 -50.46 -19.52 7.56
C ARG A 628 -51.02 -20.90 7.25
N ALA A 629 -50.61 -21.93 7.98
CA ALA A 629 -51.34 -23.19 8.08
C ALA A 629 -52.66 -22.96 8.86
N GLY A 630 -53.63 -22.30 8.22
CA GLY A 630 -54.88 -21.85 8.84
C GLY A 630 -55.24 -20.39 8.51
N ILE A 631 -56.01 -20.22 7.44
CA ILE A 631 -56.97 -19.12 7.21
C ILE A 631 -56.41 -17.72 6.88
N LEU A 632 -55.29 -17.23 7.45
CA LEU A 632 -54.79 -15.89 7.11
C LEU A 632 -53.82 -15.87 5.92
N ARG A 633 -54.15 -15.03 4.92
CA ARG A 633 -53.32 -14.64 3.78
C ARG A 633 -52.87 -13.19 3.98
N GLY A 634 -51.56 -12.94 3.91
CA GLY A 634 -50.99 -11.59 3.97
C GLY A 634 -50.25 -11.24 2.69
N VAL A 635 -50.43 -10.02 2.19
CA VAL A 635 -49.60 -9.44 1.13
C VAL A 635 -48.96 -8.18 1.68
N GLY A 636 -47.64 -8.21 1.86
CA GLY A 636 -46.84 -7.04 2.25
C GLY A 636 -46.13 -6.45 1.04
N ILE A 637 -46.36 -5.17 0.75
CA ILE A 637 -45.57 -4.43 -0.24
C ILE A 637 -44.72 -3.42 0.51
N GLY A 638 -43.40 -3.47 0.32
CA GLY A 638 -42.46 -2.56 0.95
C GLY A 638 -41.55 -1.90 -0.09
N ALA A 639 -41.45 -0.58 -0.03
CA ALA A 639 -40.50 0.21 -0.80
C ALA A 639 -39.57 0.97 0.16
N HIS A 640 -38.26 0.89 -0.08
CA HIS A 640 -37.23 1.71 0.54
C HIS A 640 -36.44 2.43 -0.56
N ALA A 641 -36.00 3.66 -0.30
CA ALA A 641 -35.29 4.51 -1.25
C ALA A 641 -34.08 5.22 -0.61
#